data_AF-A0AAW6D9I6-F1
#
_entry.id   AF-A0AAW6D9I6-F1
#
_cell.length_a   1.000
_cell.length_b   1.000
_cell.length_c   1.000
_cell.angle_alpha   90.00
_cell.angle_beta   90.00
_cell.angle_gamma   90.00
#
_symmetry.space_group_name_H-M   'P 1'
#
loop_
_entity.id
_entity.type
_entity.pdbx_description
1 polymer ?
#
loop_
_entity_poly.entity_id
_entity_poly.type
_entity_poly.pdbx_seq_one_letter_code
_entity_poly.pdbx_strand_id
1 'polypeptide(L)'
;MKKSVLLTLTPPKLTKELREQAERDIPVIDNAWGRRKEYKYNSYIKAKIEKGYLILSVFKTEFVRSGSKYPMYIVYFDRKKGEYLSLETETGKWRTAMLGNLDVDLSCYDFKHYISEKDAEKIKKYLKIGEGDFYSICQYQSSLRTKRLDRQYKRKTDEWDQILKPVRSLPKDWNKWVLHRAISEHYIFYYYKRNRSTEGYCTCCGKKVAVEKPKYNGEGVCPNCGQTITYKSIGKFGRIWTKQETAYLIQRCHPGFIIREFSVRMAVGKDSYRNPVVLSSEENRYLYDKDFNETAFYFDDYKKRGARWIQGEANRGGYWYYYYRYISNCSGAVYPTTIPDLAKKELKMSGLPEILKQKSVFRPRDYFISLRRAPVLEHLVKANLYKLSQEVMNYPEKISCTQQHGALHTRLGISRNALKRLRERDGGLEYLVWLQEENTSAHYLDDDLIFWFMNNNIKPKDLKFIQPKMSFVQIRNYLTRQKGRRKDSISQVLITWQDYLSMAKRIKMDTDDEIVYRTSKLYQRHKEIIQYIEENRLSVTAGELADKYPNINEILSGLDKKYEYGNEIFTVLAPHCIEDILKEGQALHHCIDKKTEYLERINEQETYILFLRKTEQPDKPYYTLEVEPGGVIRQKRTEYDRQNKDIEEASEFLKEWQREIQKRITASDKKLADKSRQLRIESYAEMRKKKVKINGGLFQGKYLADVLEADLMEMPDTIEHAA
;
A
#
# COMPACT_ATOMS: atom_id res chain seq x y z
N MET A 1 -26.42 -10.41 -31.41
CA MET A 1 -26.50 -11.19 -32.68
C MET A 1 -25.76 -12.52 -32.56
N LYS A 2 -26.23 -13.60 -33.21
CA LYS A 2 -25.57 -14.93 -33.18
C LYS A 2 -24.44 -14.97 -34.22
N LYS A 3 -23.18 -15.12 -33.78
CA LYS A 3 -21.99 -15.13 -34.64
C LYS A 3 -22.05 -16.21 -35.73
N SER A 4 -22.52 -17.42 -35.39
CA SER A 4 -22.69 -18.52 -36.35
C SER A 4 -23.61 -18.15 -37.51
N VAL A 5 -24.69 -17.41 -37.26
CA VAL A 5 -25.61 -16.94 -38.31
C VAL A 5 -24.92 -15.88 -39.18
N LEU A 6 -24.18 -14.95 -38.57
CA LEU A 6 -23.49 -13.89 -39.31
C LEU A 6 -22.44 -14.42 -40.28
N LEU A 7 -21.73 -15.50 -39.92
CA LEU A 7 -20.74 -16.15 -40.80
C LEU A 7 -21.37 -16.85 -42.02
N THR A 8 -22.68 -17.13 -42.00
CA THR A 8 -23.40 -17.68 -43.18
C THR A 8 -23.81 -16.61 -44.18
N LEU A 9 -23.64 -15.33 -43.85
CA LEU A 9 -24.01 -14.21 -44.72
C LEU A 9 -22.86 -13.92 -45.68
N THR A 10 -23.18 -13.54 -46.93
CA THR A 10 -22.16 -13.28 -47.94
C THR A 10 -21.80 -11.79 -48.00
N PRO A 11 -20.62 -11.36 -47.53
CA PRO A 11 -20.22 -9.95 -47.54
C PRO A 11 -20.06 -9.44 -48.99
N PRO A 12 -20.46 -8.19 -49.29
CA PRO A 12 -20.27 -7.62 -50.61
C PRO A 12 -18.78 -7.49 -50.95
N LYS A 13 -18.41 -7.82 -52.19
CA LYS A 13 -17.04 -7.68 -52.71
C LYS A 13 -16.84 -6.31 -53.37
N LEU A 14 -15.59 -5.86 -53.42
CA LEU A 14 -15.21 -4.66 -54.19
C LEU A 14 -15.34 -4.95 -55.70
N THR A 15 -15.90 -4.01 -56.47
CA THR A 15 -16.02 -4.14 -57.92
C THR A 15 -14.65 -4.01 -58.60
N LYS A 16 -14.52 -4.54 -59.83
CA LYS A 16 -13.27 -4.44 -60.62
C LYS A 16 -12.86 -2.98 -60.83
N GLU A 17 -13.80 -2.12 -61.19
CA GLU A 17 -13.59 -0.68 -61.39
C GLU A 17 -13.04 0.02 -60.14
N LEU A 18 -13.64 -0.21 -58.96
CA LEU A 18 -13.16 0.42 -57.72
C LEU A 18 -11.80 -0.12 -57.27
N ARG A 19 -11.48 -1.37 -57.61
CA ARG A 19 -10.16 -1.94 -57.37
C ARG A 19 -9.12 -1.25 -58.24
N GLU A 20 -9.36 -1.13 -59.54
CA GLU A 20 -8.46 -0.43 -60.46
C GLU A 20 -8.29 1.04 -60.06
N GLN A 21 -9.36 1.69 -59.59
CA GLN A 21 -9.29 3.06 -59.06
C GLN A 21 -8.38 3.16 -57.83
N ALA A 22 -8.49 2.23 -56.87
CA ALA A 22 -7.61 2.18 -55.70
C ALA A 22 -6.15 1.90 -56.07
N GLU A 23 -5.90 0.99 -57.03
CA GLU A 23 -4.58 0.63 -57.55
C GLU A 23 -3.88 1.78 -58.31
N ARG A 24 -4.64 2.70 -58.90
CA ARG A 24 -4.10 3.90 -59.57
C ARG A 24 -3.86 5.09 -58.63
N ASP A 25 -4.36 5.03 -57.40
CA ASP A 25 -4.29 6.15 -56.43
C ASP A 25 -2.87 6.35 -55.85
N ILE A 26 -2.23 7.48 -56.15
CA ILE A 26 -0.87 7.77 -55.66
C ILE A 26 -0.98 8.43 -54.28
N PRO A 27 -0.46 7.81 -53.20
CA PRO A 27 -0.60 8.35 -51.86
C PRO A 27 0.23 9.62 -51.65
N VAL A 28 -0.33 10.57 -50.92
CA VAL A 28 0.40 11.73 -50.39
C VAL A 28 0.93 11.37 -49.01
N ILE A 29 2.18 11.72 -48.71
CA ILE A 29 2.76 11.47 -47.39
C ILE A 29 2.39 12.64 -46.47
N ASP A 30 1.55 12.37 -45.48
CA ASP A 30 1.28 13.31 -44.39
C ASP A 30 2.26 13.06 -43.23
N ASN A 31 2.92 14.13 -42.78
CA ASN A 31 3.92 14.11 -41.70
C ASN A 31 3.37 14.62 -40.36
N ALA A 32 2.11 15.09 -40.30
CA ALA A 32 1.56 15.71 -39.09
C ALA A 32 1.38 14.73 -37.91
N TRP A 33 1.22 13.41 -38.15
CA TRP A 33 0.91 12.40 -37.12
C TRP A 33 1.62 11.05 -37.34
N GLY A 34 2.94 11.11 -37.58
CA GLY A 34 3.77 9.98 -38.02
C GLY A 34 3.60 9.76 -39.52
N ARG A 35 4.65 9.35 -40.25
CA ARG A 35 4.61 9.19 -41.72
C ARG A 35 3.44 8.29 -42.16
N ARG A 36 2.34 8.89 -42.61
CA ARG A 36 1.14 8.18 -43.07
C ARG A 36 0.94 8.39 -44.55
N LYS A 37 0.48 7.33 -45.23
CA LYS A 37 0.06 7.39 -46.63
C LYS A 37 -1.40 7.79 -46.67
N GLU A 38 -1.67 8.97 -47.19
CA GLU A 38 -3.01 9.49 -47.37
C GLU A 38 -3.47 9.26 -48.81
N TYR A 39 -4.67 8.73 -48.99
CA TYR A 39 -5.24 8.36 -50.28
C TYR A 39 -6.37 9.33 -50.67
N LYS A 40 -6.81 9.32 -51.94
CA LYS A 40 -8.04 10.04 -52.35
C LYS A 40 -9.23 9.57 -51.51
N TYR A 41 -9.31 8.26 -51.30
CA TYR A 41 -10.18 7.65 -50.31
C TYR A 41 -9.34 6.68 -49.49
N ASN A 42 -9.37 6.81 -48.16
CA ASN A 42 -8.67 5.93 -47.22
C ASN A 42 -9.35 4.55 -47.10
N SER A 43 -10.66 4.49 -47.37
CA SER A 43 -11.38 3.23 -47.45
C SER A 43 -12.52 3.25 -48.46
N TYR A 44 -12.82 2.08 -49.03
CA TYR A 44 -14.00 1.81 -49.83
C TYR A 44 -14.96 0.93 -49.06
N ILE A 45 -16.24 1.31 -48.99
CA ILE A 45 -17.26 0.59 -48.23
C ILE A 45 -18.39 0.15 -49.17
N LYS A 46 -18.69 -1.15 -49.13
CA LYS A 46 -19.79 -1.77 -49.90
C LYS A 46 -20.88 -2.26 -48.98
N ALA A 47 -22.12 -2.05 -49.38
CA ALA A 47 -23.30 -2.42 -48.59
C ALA A 47 -24.16 -3.50 -49.25
N LYS A 48 -24.58 -4.48 -48.45
CA LYS A 48 -25.55 -5.51 -48.85
C LYS A 48 -26.55 -5.72 -47.74
N ILE A 49 -27.81 -5.95 -48.10
CA ILE A 49 -28.83 -6.42 -47.17
C ILE A 49 -29.07 -7.90 -47.47
N GLU A 50 -28.92 -8.76 -46.46
CA GLU A 50 -29.11 -10.20 -46.61
C GLU A 50 -29.73 -10.76 -45.33
N LYS A 51 -30.78 -11.59 -45.48
CA LYS A 51 -31.51 -12.23 -44.37
C LYS A 51 -31.90 -11.26 -43.24
N GLY A 52 -32.24 -10.02 -43.60
CA GLY A 52 -32.66 -8.97 -42.66
C GLY A 52 -31.53 -8.25 -41.93
N TYR A 53 -30.27 -8.50 -42.27
CA TYR A 53 -29.09 -7.77 -41.76
C TYR A 53 -28.54 -6.83 -42.83
N LEU A 54 -28.09 -5.64 -42.42
CA LEU A 54 -27.23 -4.80 -43.26
C LEU A 54 -25.78 -5.18 -42.98
N ILE A 55 -25.03 -5.44 -44.05
CA ILE A 55 -23.65 -5.91 -44.04
C ILE A 55 -22.82 -4.86 -44.77
N LEU A 56 -21.82 -4.31 -44.09
CA LEU A 56 -20.85 -3.39 -44.66
C LEU A 56 -19.50 -4.08 -44.77
N SER A 57 -18.96 -4.18 -45.98
CA SER A 57 -17.58 -4.61 -46.21
C SER A 57 -16.70 -3.38 -46.32
N VAL A 58 -15.69 -3.26 -45.44
CA VAL A 58 -14.75 -2.14 -45.37
C VAL A 58 -13.40 -2.58 -45.94
N PHE A 59 -12.99 -1.98 -47.05
CA PHE A 59 -11.71 -2.22 -47.70
C PHE A 59 -10.79 -1.01 -47.47
N LYS A 60 -9.64 -1.19 -46.82
CA LYS A 60 -8.62 -0.13 -46.75
C LYS A 60 -7.87 -0.05 -48.07
N THR A 61 -7.67 1.17 -48.55
CA THR A 61 -7.03 1.41 -49.84
C THR A 61 -5.61 0.85 -49.90
N GLU A 62 -4.84 0.97 -48.81
CA GLU A 62 -3.51 0.38 -48.71
C GLU A 62 -3.49 -1.14 -49.00
N PHE A 63 -4.42 -1.91 -48.42
CA PHE A 63 -4.46 -3.35 -48.65
C PHE A 63 -4.98 -3.72 -50.03
N VAL A 64 -5.93 -2.96 -50.57
CA VAL A 64 -6.40 -3.17 -51.95
C VAL A 64 -5.25 -2.97 -52.94
N ARG A 65 -4.42 -1.93 -52.73
CA ARG A 65 -3.22 -1.67 -53.55
C ARG A 65 -2.17 -2.77 -53.45
N SER A 66 -2.05 -3.40 -52.27
CA SER A 66 -1.19 -4.57 -52.07
C SER A 66 -1.80 -5.88 -52.61
N GLY A 67 -2.89 -5.82 -53.38
CA GLY A 67 -3.52 -6.96 -54.04
C GLY A 67 -4.59 -7.68 -53.21
N SER A 68 -4.97 -7.18 -52.04
CA SER A 68 -6.01 -7.80 -51.21
C SER A 68 -7.39 -7.73 -51.88
N LYS A 69 -8.05 -8.89 -51.95
CA LYS A 69 -9.42 -9.03 -52.50
C LYS A 69 -10.49 -9.09 -51.40
N TYR A 70 -10.08 -9.14 -50.14
CA TYR A 70 -10.96 -9.33 -48.99
C TYR A 70 -11.11 -8.04 -48.19
N PRO A 71 -12.31 -7.74 -47.64
CA PRO A 71 -12.48 -6.59 -46.77
C PRO A 71 -11.67 -6.79 -45.50
N MET A 72 -11.14 -5.72 -44.92
CA MET A 72 -10.45 -5.79 -43.63
C MET A 72 -11.44 -5.96 -42.47
N TYR A 73 -12.58 -5.28 -42.57
CA TYR A 73 -13.66 -5.38 -41.59
C TYR A 73 -14.99 -5.66 -42.27
N ILE A 74 -15.82 -6.47 -41.62
CA ILE A 74 -17.23 -6.65 -41.99
C ILE A 74 -18.09 -6.18 -40.82
N VAL A 75 -18.93 -5.18 -41.03
CA VAL A 75 -19.81 -4.64 -39.98
C VAL A 75 -21.25 -5.07 -40.26
N TYR A 76 -21.84 -5.77 -39.29
CA TYR A 76 -23.22 -6.24 -39.34
C TYR A 76 -24.12 -5.34 -38.49
N PHE A 77 -25.29 -5.02 -39.01
CA PHE A 77 -26.33 -4.25 -38.31
C PHE A 77 -27.64 -5.03 -38.27
N ASP A 78 -28.17 -5.22 -37.06
CA ASP A 78 -29.53 -5.68 -36.80
C ASP A 78 -30.34 -4.50 -36.28
N ARG A 79 -31.10 -3.88 -37.18
CA ARG A 79 -31.89 -2.71 -36.81
C ARG A 79 -33.01 -3.07 -35.83
N LYS A 80 -33.67 -4.22 -36.00
CA LYS A 80 -34.81 -4.61 -35.15
C LYS A 80 -34.38 -4.73 -33.69
N LYS A 81 -33.17 -5.23 -33.46
CA LYS A 81 -32.58 -5.32 -32.11
C LYS A 81 -31.80 -4.08 -31.69
N GLY A 82 -31.52 -3.15 -32.60
CA GLY A 82 -30.67 -1.98 -32.34
C GLY A 82 -29.23 -2.39 -32.01
N GLU A 83 -28.72 -3.42 -32.69
CA GLU A 83 -27.39 -3.99 -32.44
C GLU A 83 -26.50 -3.85 -33.68
N TYR A 84 -25.20 -3.75 -33.45
CA TYR A 84 -24.18 -3.91 -34.47
C TYR A 84 -23.02 -4.75 -33.94
N LEU A 85 -22.25 -5.36 -34.84
CA LEU A 85 -21.09 -6.18 -34.50
C LEU A 85 -20.15 -6.23 -35.70
N SER A 86 -18.86 -6.10 -35.45
CA SER A 86 -17.84 -6.07 -36.51
C SER A 86 -16.98 -7.33 -36.44
N LEU A 87 -16.58 -7.84 -37.59
CA LEU A 87 -15.62 -8.94 -37.75
C LEU A 87 -14.36 -8.39 -38.42
N GLU A 88 -13.23 -8.56 -37.77
CA GLU A 88 -11.90 -8.35 -38.33
C GLU A 88 -11.50 -9.62 -39.09
N THR A 89 -11.31 -9.50 -40.40
CA THR A 89 -11.24 -10.68 -41.29
C THR A 89 -9.90 -11.39 -41.23
N GLU A 90 -8.80 -10.66 -41.07
CA GLU A 90 -7.45 -11.22 -40.99
C GLU A 90 -7.27 -12.09 -39.75
N THR A 91 -7.73 -11.61 -38.60
CA THR A 91 -7.55 -12.32 -37.31
C THR A 91 -8.77 -13.16 -36.90
N GLY A 92 -9.90 -13.04 -37.62
CA GLY A 92 -11.17 -13.67 -37.26
C GLY A 92 -11.80 -13.10 -35.97
N LYS A 93 -11.28 -11.98 -35.44
CA LYS A 93 -11.72 -11.42 -34.15
C LYS A 93 -13.02 -10.63 -34.29
N TRP A 94 -13.95 -10.88 -33.38
CA TRP A 94 -15.19 -10.11 -33.27
C TRP A 94 -15.00 -8.87 -32.41
N ARG A 95 -15.48 -7.72 -32.88
CA ARG A 95 -15.37 -6.41 -32.23
C ARG A 95 -16.74 -5.80 -31.99
N THR A 96 -16.91 -5.17 -30.83
CA THR A 96 -18.11 -4.37 -30.49
C THR A 96 -17.88 -2.86 -30.67
N ALA A 97 -16.71 -2.47 -31.21
CA ALA A 97 -16.36 -1.08 -31.47
C ALA A 97 -17.20 -0.51 -32.62
N MET A 98 -17.48 0.79 -32.56
CA MET A 98 -18.12 1.52 -33.66
C MET A 98 -17.21 1.50 -34.89
N LEU A 99 -17.78 1.67 -36.08
CA LEU A 99 -17.06 1.69 -37.36
C LEU A 99 -15.88 2.68 -37.31
N GLY A 100 -16.12 3.89 -36.82
CA GLY A 100 -15.10 4.93 -36.66
C GLY A 100 -14.01 4.68 -35.61
N ASN A 101 -14.06 3.54 -34.90
CA ASN A 101 -13.10 3.17 -33.85
C ASN A 101 -12.47 1.78 -34.12
N LEU A 102 -12.68 1.19 -35.30
CA LEU A 102 -12.11 -0.11 -35.65
C LEU A 102 -10.63 0.00 -36.01
N ASP A 103 -10.22 1.13 -36.61
CA ASP A 103 -8.88 1.37 -37.12
C ASP A 103 -8.56 2.87 -37.02
N VAL A 104 -7.28 3.21 -36.92
CA VAL A 104 -6.83 4.60 -36.81
C VAL A 104 -7.11 5.41 -38.09
N ASP A 105 -7.21 4.74 -39.24
CA ASP A 105 -7.51 5.37 -40.53
C ASP A 105 -9.01 5.38 -40.86
N LEU A 106 -9.86 4.95 -39.92
CA LEU A 106 -11.32 4.97 -40.05
C LEU A 106 -11.90 6.03 -39.11
N SER A 107 -11.71 7.31 -39.41
CA SER A 107 -12.19 8.41 -38.56
C SER A 107 -13.56 8.90 -39.00
N CYS A 108 -14.49 9.11 -38.06
CA CYS A 108 -15.77 9.74 -38.39
C CYS A 108 -15.66 11.23 -38.74
N TYR A 109 -14.49 11.85 -38.54
CA TYR A 109 -14.22 13.23 -38.91
C TYR A 109 -13.40 13.36 -40.21
N ASP A 110 -13.09 12.22 -40.86
CA ASP A 110 -12.43 12.18 -42.17
C ASP A 110 -13.49 11.93 -43.27
N PHE A 111 -13.46 12.74 -44.32
CA PHE A 111 -14.38 12.63 -45.46
C PHE A 111 -13.86 11.68 -46.56
N LYS A 112 -12.70 11.05 -46.37
CA LYS A 112 -12.04 10.16 -47.35
C LYS A 112 -12.56 8.71 -47.29
N HIS A 113 -13.85 8.51 -47.06
CA HIS A 113 -14.49 7.19 -47.07
C HIS A 113 -15.48 7.07 -48.22
N TYR A 114 -15.15 6.27 -49.24
CA TYR A 114 -15.99 6.11 -50.42
C TYR A 114 -17.14 5.13 -50.19
N ILE A 115 -18.37 5.60 -50.43
CA ILE A 115 -19.59 4.80 -50.52
C ILE A 115 -20.30 5.21 -51.82
N SER A 116 -20.59 4.25 -52.71
CA SER A 116 -21.35 4.54 -53.93
C SER A 116 -22.79 4.96 -53.60
N GLU A 117 -23.40 5.85 -54.38
CA GLU A 117 -24.79 6.32 -54.18
C GLU A 117 -25.80 5.18 -53.98
N LYS A 118 -25.69 4.12 -54.78
CA LYS A 118 -26.54 2.91 -54.67
C LYS A 118 -26.43 2.23 -53.31
N ASP A 119 -25.24 2.22 -52.70
CA ASP A 119 -25.01 1.63 -51.38
C ASP A 119 -25.41 2.59 -50.26
N ALA A 120 -25.14 3.89 -50.42
CA ALA A 120 -25.62 4.91 -49.50
C ALA A 120 -27.15 4.87 -49.37
N GLU A 121 -27.88 4.76 -50.47
CA GLU A 121 -29.34 4.68 -50.45
C GLU A 121 -29.85 3.40 -49.74
N LYS A 122 -29.15 2.27 -49.89
CA LYS A 122 -29.47 1.03 -49.13
C LYS A 122 -29.28 1.24 -47.62
N ILE A 123 -28.15 1.84 -47.22
CA ILE A 123 -27.82 2.11 -45.82
C ILE A 123 -28.86 3.07 -45.21
N LYS A 124 -29.14 4.16 -45.91
CA LYS A 124 -30.14 5.17 -45.55
C LYS A 124 -31.51 4.53 -45.30
N LYS A 125 -32.02 3.75 -46.26
CA LYS A 125 -33.31 3.05 -46.14
C LYS A 125 -33.32 2.04 -44.98
N TYR A 126 -32.27 1.22 -44.87
CA TYR A 126 -32.21 0.18 -43.84
C TYR A 126 -32.13 0.77 -42.43
N LEU A 127 -31.27 1.76 -42.19
CA LEU A 127 -31.08 2.38 -40.87
C LEU A 127 -32.12 3.48 -40.56
N LYS A 128 -32.86 3.99 -41.56
CA LYS A 128 -33.72 5.20 -41.51
C LYS A 128 -32.96 6.37 -40.86
N ILE A 129 -31.87 6.73 -41.49
CA ILE A 129 -31.04 7.90 -41.17
C ILE A 129 -31.15 8.92 -42.31
N GLY A 130 -30.66 10.15 -42.11
CA GLY A 130 -30.74 11.21 -43.12
C GLY A 130 -29.92 10.89 -44.38
N GLU A 131 -28.68 10.46 -44.18
CA GLU A 131 -27.72 10.13 -45.25
C GLU A 131 -27.06 8.77 -45.01
N GLY A 132 -26.68 8.09 -46.09
CA GLY A 132 -26.04 6.77 -46.06
C GLY A 132 -24.51 6.83 -46.05
N ASP A 133 -23.95 7.92 -45.53
CA ASP A 133 -22.51 8.19 -45.51
C ASP A 133 -21.83 7.61 -44.26
N PHE A 134 -20.50 7.70 -44.21
CA PHE A 134 -19.71 7.14 -43.10
C PHE A 134 -20.05 7.80 -41.75
N TYR A 135 -20.21 9.12 -41.75
CA TYR A 135 -20.49 9.89 -40.55
C TYR A 135 -21.85 9.55 -39.94
N SER A 136 -22.91 9.47 -40.76
CA SER A 136 -24.27 9.14 -40.30
C SER A 136 -24.35 7.71 -39.75
N ILE A 137 -23.58 6.77 -40.29
CA ILE A 137 -23.46 5.41 -39.73
C ILE A 137 -22.84 5.45 -38.34
N CYS A 138 -21.76 6.23 -38.15
CA CYS A 138 -21.10 6.40 -36.86
C CYS A 138 -22.03 7.09 -35.84
N GLN A 139 -22.77 8.12 -36.26
CA GLN A 139 -23.78 8.78 -35.41
C GLN A 139 -24.89 7.80 -34.99
N TYR A 140 -25.37 6.95 -35.91
CA TYR A 140 -26.35 5.92 -35.59
C TYR A 140 -25.82 4.95 -34.53
N GLN A 141 -24.59 4.42 -34.70
CA GLN A 141 -23.95 3.55 -33.70
C GLN A 141 -23.77 4.25 -32.34
N SER A 142 -23.40 5.52 -32.34
CA SER A 142 -23.28 6.35 -31.13
C SER A 142 -24.63 6.48 -30.40
N SER A 143 -25.72 6.75 -31.14
CA SER A 143 -27.06 6.87 -30.56
C SER A 143 -27.53 5.57 -29.88
N LEU A 144 -27.24 4.41 -30.47
CA LEU A 144 -27.55 3.09 -29.90
C LEU A 144 -26.76 2.86 -28.60
N ARG A 145 -25.48 3.23 -28.60
CA ARG A 145 -24.61 3.12 -27.43
C ARG A 145 -25.09 4.02 -26.29
N THR A 146 -25.47 5.26 -26.58
CA THR A 146 -26.03 6.21 -25.59
C THR A 146 -27.30 5.64 -24.95
N LYS A 147 -28.26 5.16 -25.75
CA LYS A 147 -29.48 4.53 -25.22
C LYS A 147 -29.20 3.32 -24.33
N ARG A 148 -28.21 2.49 -24.69
CA ARG A 148 -27.79 1.33 -23.89
C ARG A 148 -27.19 1.78 -22.55
N LEU A 149 -26.32 2.79 -22.57
CA LEU A 149 -25.71 3.36 -21.37
C LEU A 149 -26.76 3.98 -20.46
N ASP A 150 -27.72 4.74 -21.01
CA ASP A 150 -28.77 5.38 -20.22
C ASP A 150 -29.68 4.35 -19.53
N ARG A 151 -30.02 3.23 -20.19
CA ARG A 151 -30.73 2.12 -19.53
C ARG A 151 -29.91 1.49 -18.41
N GLN A 152 -28.61 1.32 -18.60
CA GLN A 152 -27.72 0.77 -17.58
C GLN A 152 -27.62 1.71 -16.37
N TYR A 153 -27.44 3.02 -16.62
CA TYR A 153 -27.36 4.03 -15.58
C TYR A 153 -28.69 4.18 -14.85
N LYS A 154 -29.82 4.13 -15.57
CA LYS A 154 -31.15 4.20 -14.96
C LYS A 154 -31.39 3.10 -13.94
N ARG A 155 -30.97 1.86 -14.21
CA ARG A 155 -31.06 0.76 -13.24
C ARG A 155 -30.33 1.10 -11.94
N LYS A 156 -29.08 1.57 -12.04
CA LYS A 156 -28.30 1.98 -10.86
C LYS A 156 -28.95 3.14 -10.11
N THR A 157 -29.44 4.13 -10.84
CA THR A 157 -30.05 5.29 -10.20
C THR A 157 -31.38 4.98 -9.53
N ASP A 158 -32.18 4.08 -10.12
CA ASP A 158 -33.45 3.64 -9.54
C ASP A 158 -33.20 2.86 -8.23
N GLU A 159 -32.13 2.06 -8.15
CA GLU A 159 -31.67 1.41 -6.90
C GLU A 159 -31.30 2.45 -5.82
N TRP A 160 -30.57 3.50 -6.19
CA TRP A 160 -30.20 4.58 -5.27
C TRP A 160 -31.42 5.36 -4.74
N ASP A 161 -32.37 5.67 -5.63
CA ASP A 161 -33.59 6.38 -5.27
C ASP A 161 -34.45 5.54 -4.30
N GLN A 162 -34.47 4.21 -4.46
CA GLN A 162 -35.14 3.31 -3.51
C GLN A 162 -34.49 3.33 -2.13
N ILE A 163 -33.15 3.29 -2.06
CA ILE A 163 -32.40 3.35 -0.79
C ILE A 163 -32.67 4.68 -0.06
N LEU A 164 -32.74 5.79 -0.80
CA LEU A 164 -32.92 7.13 -0.24
C LEU A 164 -34.37 7.51 0.03
N LYS A 165 -35.35 6.70 -0.41
CA LYS A 165 -36.79 6.93 -0.22
C LYS A 165 -37.20 7.20 1.24
N PRO A 166 -36.63 6.54 2.28
CA PRO A 166 -37.00 6.78 3.67
C PRO A 166 -36.47 8.10 4.28
N VAL A 167 -35.61 8.83 3.56
CA VAL A 167 -34.98 10.06 4.08
C VAL A 167 -36.03 11.16 4.25
N ARG A 168 -36.16 11.67 5.48
CA ARG A 168 -37.14 12.70 5.85
C ARG A 168 -36.71 14.11 5.40
N SER A 169 -37.67 15.02 5.35
CA SER A 169 -37.40 16.45 5.15
C SER A 169 -36.61 17.06 6.31
N LEU A 170 -36.06 18.25 6.10
CA LEU A 170 -35.37 19.01 7.14
C LEU A 170 -36.37 19.46 8.23
N PRO A 171 -35.90 19.62 9.49
CA PRO A 171 -36.67 20.28 10.54
C PRO A 171 -37.13 21.68 10.11
N LYS A 172 -38.34 22.10 10.54
CA LYS A 172 -38.91 23.41 10.17
C LYS A 172 -38.05 24.58 10.62
N ASP A 173 -37.33 24.42 11.74
CA ASP A 173 -36.43 25.41 12.33
C ASP A 173 -34.98 25.28 11.83
N TRP A 174 -34.67 24.40 10.87
CA TRP A 174 -33.30 24.13 10.40
C TRP A 174 -32.53 25.40 10.05
N ASN A 175 -33.04 26.23 9.15
CA ASN A 175 -32.36 27.47 8.73
C ASN A 175 -32.18 28.45 9.88
N LYS A 176 -33.15 28.52 10.80
CA LYS A 176 -33.05 29.36 12.00
C LYS A 176 -31.93 28.84 12.90
N TRP A 177 -31.87 27.53 13.15
CA TRP A 177 -30.80 26.93 13.93
C TRP A 177 -29.43 27.12 13.27
N VAL A 178 -29.32 26.90 11.95
CA VAL A 178 -28.07 27.10 11.20
C VAL A 178 -27.57 28.53 11.39
N LEU A 179 -28.44 29.54 11.21
CA LEU A 179 -28.08 30.94 11.41
C LEU A 179 -27.57 31.20 12.83
N HIS A 180 -28.23 30.69 13.87
CA HIS A 180 -27.92 31.07 15.25
C HIS A 180 -26.80 30.24 15.90
N ARG A 181 -26.54 29.03 15.40
CA ARG A 181 -25.71 28.03 16.10
C ARG A 181 -24.63 27.39 15.24
N ALA A 182 -24.80 27.31 13.92
CA ALA A 182 -23.81 26.71 13.03
C ALA A 182 -22.90 27.75 12.38
N ILE A 183 -23.44 28.91 12.02
CA ILE A 183 -22.67 30.03 11.47
C ILE A 183 -22.01 30.80 12.62
N SER A 184 -20.69 30.95 12.58
CA SER A 184 -19.94 31.65 13.63
C SER A 184 -19.82 33.16 13.37
N GLU A 185 -19.90 33.58 12.10
CA GLU A 185 -19.72 34.98 11.69
C GLU A 185 -21.04 35.74 11.67
N HIS A 186 -21.10 36.80 12.46
CA HIS A 186 -22.27 37.65 12.58
C HIS A 186 -21.90 39.13 12.54
N TYR A 187 -22.87 39.95 12.18
CA TYR A 187 -22.71 41.39 12.00
C TYR A 187 -23.78 42.19 12.74
N ILE A 188 -23.40 43.38 13.18
CA ILE A 188 -24.33 44.46 13.52
C ILE A 188 -24.19 45.58 12.48
N PHE A 189 -25.30 45.88 11.81
CA PHE A 189 -25.39 46.95 10.83
C PHE A 189 -25.87 48.24 11.48
N TYR A 190 -25.16 49.35 11.27
CA TYR A 190 -25.51 50.66 11.85
C TYR A 190 -25.43 51.78 10.81
N TYR A 191 -26.23 52.83 11.01
CA TYR A 191 -26.11 54.07 10.23
C TYR A 191 -25.01 54.94 10.84
N TYR A 192 -24.06 55.38 10.03
CA TYR A 192 -23.03 56.31 10.48
C TYR A 192 -23.65 57.68 10.83
N LYS A 193 -23.38 58.17 12.04
CA LYS A 193 -23.71 59.53 12.48
C LYS A 193 -22.47 60.21 13.05
N ARG A 194 -22.23 61.47 12.65
CA ARG A 194 -21.10 62.29 13.12
C ARG A 194 -21.09 62.45 14.66
N ASN A 195 -22.28 62.52 15.27
CA ASN A 195 -22.49 62.70 16.72
C ASN A 195 -22.84 61.40 17.46
N ARG A 196 -22.28 60.24 17.04
CA ARG A 196 -22.49 58.88 17.59
C ARG A 196 -23.70 58.14 17.00
N SER A 197 -23.45 56.94 16.51
CA SER A 197 -24.49 55.96 16.18
C SER A 197 -24.95 55.27 17.47
N THR A 198 -26.26 55.26 17.70
CA THR A 198 -26.87 54.70 18.93
C THR A 198 -27.68 53.43 18.69
N GLU A 199 -28.03 53.14 17.43
CA GLU A 199 -28.82 51.98 17.03
C GLU A 199 -28.11 51.15 15.95
N GLY A 200 -28.25 49.83 16.05
CA GLY A 200 -27.82 48.88 15.04
C GLY A 200 -28.80 47.71 14.89
N TYR A 201 -28.61 46.89 13.86
CA TYR A 201 -29.40 45.69 13.60
C TYR A 201 -28.50 44.46 13.62
N CYS A 202 -28.80 43.49 14.48
CA CYS A 202 -28.02 42.27 14.62
C CYS A 202 -28.52 41.17 13.67
N THR A 203 -27.62 40.62 12.86
CA THR A 203 -27.91 39.49 11.96
C THR A 203 -28.16 38.16 12.65
N CYS A 204 -27.65 37.97 13.87
CA CYS A 204 -27.87 36.72 14.63
C CYS A 204 -29.30 36.66 15.16
N CYS A 205 -29.69 37.61 16.01
CA CYS A 205 -31.02 37.61 16.65
C CYS A 205 -32.13 38.30 15.84
N GLY A 206 -31.79 39.00 14.76
CA GLY A 206 -32.75 39.71 13.92
C GLY A 206 -33.42 40.91 14.59
N LYS A 207 -32.81 41.47 15.65
CA LYS A 207 -33.37 42.60 16.41
C LYS A 207 -32.55 43.87 16.22
N LYS A 208 -33.24 45.01 16.35
CA LYS A 208 -32.59 46.29 16.62
C LYS A 208 -31.99 46.27 18.03
N VAL A 209 -30.78 46.78 18.16
CA VAL A 209 -29.99 46.78 19.39
C VAL A 209 -29.32 48.13 19.58
N ALA A 210 -29.12 48.53 20.82
CA ALA A 210 -28.31 49.69 21.14
C ALA A 210 -26.85 49.42 20.77
N VAL A 211 -26.16 50.41 20.21
CA VAL A 211 -24.72 50.35 19.92
C VAL A 211 -24.02 51.57 20.51
N GLU A 212 -22.83 51.36 21.05
CA GLU A 212 -22.00 52.41 21.63
C GLU A 212 -20.70 52.52 20.83
N LYS A 213 -20.49 53.68 20.20
CA LYS A 213 -19.28 54.01 19.42
C LYS A 213 -18.83 52.86 18.46
N PRO A 214 -19.72 52.32 17.61
CA PRO A 214 -19.37 51.21 16.73
C PRO A 214 -18.27 51.61 15.73
N LYS A 215 -17.19 50.83 15.65
CA LYS A 215 -16.09 51.02 14.68
C LYS A 215 -16.32 50.12 13.47
N TYR A 216 -16.24 50.66 12.26
CA TYR A 216 -16.35 49.83 11.03
C TYR A 216 -15.30 48.72 11.02
N ASN A 217 -15.72 47.47 10.77
CA ASN A 217 -14.92 46.24 10.88
C ASN A 217 -14.36 45.95 12.29
N GLY A 218 -14.78 46.70 13.30
CA GLY A 218 -14.46 46.38 14.70
C GLY A 218 -15.29 45.21 15.19
N GLU A 219 -14.73 44.45 16.12
CA GLU A 219 -15.44 43.40 16.85
C GLU A 219 -16.31 43.99 17.96
N GLY A 220 -17.32 43.25 18.36
CA GLY A 220 -18.18 43.59 19.49
C GLY A 220 -19.03 42.41 19.91
N VAL A 221 -19.88 42.64 20.90
CA VAL A 221 -20.84 41.65 21.40
C VAL A 221 -22.23 42.25 21.29
N CYS A 222 -23.17 41.48 20.75
CA CYS A 222 -24.56 41.91 20.66
C CYS A 222 -25.19 41.99 22.06
N PRO A 223 -25.73 43.14 22.49
CA PRO A 223 -26.28 43.28 23.84
C PRO A 223 -27.57 42.50 24.06
N ASN A 224 -28.28 42.10 22.99
CA ASN A 224 -29.51 41.32 23.10
C ASN A 224 -29.28 39.80 23.11
N CYS A 225 -28.31 39.27 22.36
CA CYS A 225 -28.10 37.82 22.25
C CYS A 225 -26.71 37.33 22.70
N GLY A 226 -25.80 38.23 23.09
CA GLY A 226 -24.45 37.87 23.55
C GLY A 226 -23.52 37.34 22.46
N GLN A 227 -23.95 37.31 21.21
CA GLN A 227 -23.13 36.80 20.10
C GLN A 227 -21.98 37.76 19.78
N THR A 228 -20.78 37.23 19.56
CA THR A 228 -19.65 37.98 18.99
C THR A 228 -19.97 38.36 17.55
N ILE A 229 -19.78 39.64 17.22
CA ILE A 229 -20.15 40.22 15.92
C ILE A 229 -19.05 41.14 15.39
N THR A 230 -19.15 41.46 14.10
CA THR A 230 -18.38 42.54 13.45
C THR A 230 -19.31 43.68 13.05
N TYR A 231 -18.95 44.92 13.39
CA TYR A 231 -19.74 46.10 13.04
C TYR A 231 -19.57 46.48 11.57
N LYS A 232 -20.70 46.74 10.88
CA LYS A 232 -20.74 47.19 9.48
C LYS A 232 -21.58 48.45 9.35
N SER A 233 -21.04 49.47 8.70
CA SER A 233 -21.76 50.72 8.42
C SER A 233 -22.58 50.54 7.15
N ILE A 234 -23.87 50.87 7.21
CA ILE A 234 -24.83 50.68 6.11
C ILE A 234 -24.41 51.42 4.83
N GLY A 235 -23.75 52.58 4.96
CA GLY A 235 -23.27 53.35 3.80
C GLY A 235 -21.95 52.86 3.19
N LYS A 236 -21.21 51.97 3.87
CA LYS A 236 -19.88 51.52 3.44
C LYS A 236 -19.82 50.04 3.04
N PHE A 237 -20.73 49.21 3.55
CA PHE A 237 -20.67 47.77 3.30
C PHE A 237 -21.13 47.41 1.88
N GLY A 238 -20.50 46.39 1.31
CA GLY A 238 -20.92 45.74 0.06
C GLY A 238 -21.68 44.44 0.33
N ARG A 239 -21.70 43.53 -0.64
CA ARG A 239 -22.20 42.16 -0.42
C ARG A 239 -21.28 41.41 0.54
N ILE A 240 -21.85 40.71 1.51
CA ILE A 240 -21.08 39.91 2.46
C ILE A 240 -21.47 38.45 2.29
N TRP A 241 -20.45 37.59 2.23
CA TRP A 241 -20.56 36.15 2.32
C TRP A 241 -19.72 35.73 3.52
N THR A 242 -20.32 35.03 4.47
CA THR A 242 -19.52 34.45 5.56
C THR A 242 -18.65 33.32 5.02
N LYS A 243 -17.66 32.91 5.82
CA LYS A 243 -16.98 31.63 5.57
C LYS A 243 -17.98 30.48 5.46
N GLN A 244 -17.59 29.47 4.69
CA GLN A 244 -18.33 28.22 4.57
C GLN A 244 -18.02 27.33 5.77
N GLU A 245 -19.05 26.85 6.44
CA GLU A 245 -18.97 26.00 7.63
C GLU A 245 -19.75 24.71 7.44
N THR A 246 -19.52 23.73 8.31
CA THR A 246 -20.16 22.42 8.25
C THR A 246 -21.22 22.29 9.32
N ALA A 247 -22.40 21.80 8.93
CA ALA A 247 -23.47 21.46 9.85
C ALA A 247 -23.94 20.02 9.63
N TYR A 248 -24.28 19.33 10.72
CA TYR A 248 -24.73 17.95 10.70
C TYR A 248 -26.14 17.82 11.23
N LEU A 249 -26.92 16.98 10.55
CA LEU A 249 -28.26 16.58 10.96
C LEU A 249 -28.33 15.07 11.06
N ILE A 250 -28.54 14.57 12.27
CA ILE A 250 -28.71 13.14 12.53
C ILE A 250 -30.20 12.86 12.68
N GLN A 251 -30.77 11.93 11.91
CA GLN A 251 -32.21 11.66 11.90
C GLN A 251 -32.50 10.17 11.79
N ARG A 252 -33.64 9.73 12.33
CA ARG A 252 -34.13 8.36 12.14
C ARG A 252 -34.42 8.11 10.67
N CYS A 253 -33.86 7.03 10.12
CA CYS A 253 -33.99 6.64 8.72
C CYS A 253 -33.89 5.11 8.64
N HIS A 254 -35.00 4.43 8.34
CA HIS A 254 -35.04 2.96 8.33
C HIS A 254 -33.95 2.38 7.40
N PRO A 255 -33.20 1.34 7.82
CA PRO A 255 -33.37 0.53 9.04
C PRO A 255 -32.75 1.07 10.34
N GLY A 256 -32.01 2.18 10.30
CA GLY A 256 -31.38 2.79 11.48
C GLY A 256 -31.52 4.32 11.47
N PHE A 257 -30.43 5.02 11.14
CA PHE A 257 -30.39 6.48 11.10
C PHE A 257 -29.54 6.99 9.93
N ILE A 258 -29.60 8.29 9.69
CA ILE A 258 -28.81 8.98 8.68
C ILE A 258 -28.05 10.14 9.33
N ILE A 259 -26.79 10.30 8.95
CA ILE A 259 -26.04 11.54 9.15
C ILE A 259 -26.05 12.29 7.82
N ARG A 260 -26.61 13.50 7.84
CA ARG A 260 -26.65 14.41 6.69
C ARG A 260 -25.69 15.55 6.94
N GLU A 261 -24.82 15.81 5.99
CA GLU A 261 -23.77 16.80 6.06
C GLU A 261 -24.08 17.97 5.13
N PHE A 262 -24.00 19.18 5.67
CA PHE A 262 -24.33 20.42 4.97
C PHE A 262 -23.14 21.36 4.96
N SER A 263 -22.93 21.98 3.81
CA SER A 263 -22.18 23.21 3.67
C SER A 263 -23.13 24.39 3.89
N VAL A 264 -22.82 25.21 4.91
CA VAL A 264 -23.66 26.33 5.33
C VAL A 264 -22.88 27.63 5.32
N ARG A 265 -23.53 28.72 4.92
CA ARG A 265 -23.03 30.09 5.04
C ARG A 265 -24.18 31.10 5.03
N MET A 266 -23.92 32.31 5.50
CA MET A 266 -24.84 33.44 5.42
C MET A 266 -24.41 34.37 4.29
N ALA A 267 -25.38 34.83 3.50
CA ALA A 267 -25.22 35.88 2.53
C ALA A 267 -26.03 37.11 2.93
N VAL A 268 -25.42 38.29 2.87
CA VAL A 268 -26.07 39.57 3.17
C VAL A 268 -25.92 40.50 1.96
N GLY A 269 -27.05 40.92 1.40
CA GLY A 269 -27.10 41.87 0.29
C GLY A 269 -26.99 43.31 0.77
N LYS A 270 -26.59 44.21 -0.14
CA LYS A 270 -26.39 45.65 0.13
C LYS A 270 -27.67 46.34 0.65
N ASP A 271 -28.83 45.91 0.17
CA ASP A 271 -30.13 46.51 0.55
C ASP A 271 -30.98 45.56 1.43
N SER A 272 -30.46 44.37 1.75
CA SER A 272 -31.17 43.32 2.50
C SER A 272 -30.50 42.96 3.82
N TYR A 273 -29.75 43.88 4.43
CA TYR A 273 -29.03 43.65 5.69
C TYR A 273 -29.92 43.24 6.88
N ARG A 274 -31.22 43.52 6.80
CA ARG A 274 -32.21 43.08 7.78
C ARG A 274 -32.67 41.63 7.59
N ASN A 275 -32.47 41.08 6.39
CA ASN A 275 -32.93 39.76 5.97
C ASN A 275 -31.72 38.94 5.49
N PRO A 276 -30.81 38.52 6.39
CA PRO A 276 -29.71 37.64 6.02
C PRO A 276 -30.27 36.33 5.45
N VAL A 277 -29.70 35.88 4.33
CA VAL A 277 -30.09 34.63 3.67
C VAL A 277 -29.14 33.53 4.11
N VAL A 278 -29.68 32.46 4.69
CA VAL A 278 -28.93 31.24 4.96
C VAL A 278 -28.88 30.41 3.70
N LEU A 279 -27.68 30.09 3.25
CA LEU A 279 -27.43 29.16 2.17
C LEU A 279 -26.97 27.84 2.79
N SER A 280 -27.76 26.80 2.57
CA SER A 280 -27.54 25.47 3.14
C SER A 280 -27.61 24.45 2.01
N SER A 281 -26.47 23.88 1.64
CA SER A 281 -26.36 22.84 0.61
C SER A 281 -26.05 21.51 1.28
N GLU A 282 -26.92 20.51 1.10
CA GLU A 282 -26.63 19.15 1.54
C GLU A 282 -25.59 18.53 0.59
N GLU A 283 -24.44 18.12 1.11
CA GLU A 283 -23.34 17.60 0.28
C GLU A 283 -23.25 16.07 0.37
N ASN A 284 -23.41 15.51 1.57
CA ASN A 284 -23.26 14.08 1.82
C ASN A 284 -24.38 13.50 2.70
N ARG A 285 -24.67 12.23 2.47
CA ARG A 285 -25.59 11.39 3.24
C ARG A 285 -24.90 10.08 3.62
N TYR A 286 -24.85 9.80 4.91
CA TYR A 286 -24.28 8.56 5.46
C TYR A 286 -25.40 7.80 6.17
N LEU A 287 -25.93 6.77 5.52
CA LEU A 287 -26.98 5.94 6.08
C LEU A 287 -26.34 4.83 6.91
N TYR A 288 -26.84 4.62 8.13
CA TYR A 288 -26.40 3.59 9.04
C TYR A 288 -27.54 2.62 9.34
N ASP A 289 -27.24 1.32 9.25
CA ASP A 289 -28.13 0.29 9.76
C ASP A 289 -28.02 0.13 11.29
N LYS A 290 -28.63 -0.91 11.84
CA LYS A 290 -28.65 -1.18 13.29
C LYS A 290 -27.28 -1.60 13.85
N ASP A 291 -26.40 -2.10 12.98
CA ASP A 291 -25.05 -2.57 13.32
C ASP A 291 -24.00 -1.50 12.95
N PHE A 292 -24.44 -0.29 12.63
CA PHE A 292 -23.63 0.84 12.18
C PHE A 292 -22.87 0.60 10.86
N ASN A 293 -23.33 -0.31 9.99
CA ASN A 293 -22.79 -0.39 8.64
C ASN A 293 -23.23 0.83 7.84
N GLU A 294 -22.26 1.46 7.17
CA GLU A 294 -22.46 2.72 6.45
C GLU A 294 -22.74 2.46 4.98
N THR A 295 -23.75 3.14 4.43
CA THR A 295 -23.93 3.35 2.99
C THR A 295 -23.84 4.85 2.69
N ALA A 296 -22.77 5.26 2.02
CA ALA A 296 -22.50 6.66 1.70
C ALA A 296 -23.10 7.08 0.36
N PHE A 297 -23.57 8.33 0.30
CA PHE A 297 -23.99 9.03 -0.91
C PHE A 297 -23.48 10.47 -0.89
N TYR A 298 -23.16 11.00 -2.07
CA TYR A 298 -22.82 12.40 -2.28
C TYR A 298 -23.67 13.01 -3.40
N PHE A 299 -23.83 14.33 -3.39
CA PHE A 299 -24.62 15.03 -4.40
C PHE A 299 -23.71 15.63 -5.50
N ASP A 300 -23.85 15.19 -6.75
CA ASP A 300 -23.06 15.67 -7.90
C ASP A 300 -23.72 15.29 -9.24
N ASP A 301 -23.15 15.75 -10.36
CA ASP A 301 -23.56 15.35 -11.71
C ASP A 301 -23.14 13.90 -12.02
N TYR A 302 -24.12 13.03 -12.27
CA TYR A 302 -23.87 11.64 -12.61
C TYR A 302 -23.71 11.46 -14.11
N LYS A 303 -22.47 11.25 -14.57
CA LYS A 303 -22.16 10.90 -15.97
C LYS A 303 -22.68 11.94 -16.99
N LYS A 304 -22.68 13.23 -16.68
CA LYS A 304 -23.21 14.31 -17.56
C LYS A 304 -24.71 14.19 -17.84
N ARG A 305 -25.48 13.68 -16.87
CA ARG A 305 -26.94 13.46 -16.97
C ARG A 305 -27.73 14.20 -15.89
N GLY A 306 -27.12 15.18 -15.23
CA GLY A 306 -27.74 16.01 -14.21
C GLY A 306 -27.30 15.67 -12.79
N ALA A 307 -27.46 16.67 -11.92
CA ALA A 307 -27.12 16.58 -10.50
C ALA A 307 -28.10 15.67 -9.75
N ARG A 308 -27.56 14.74 -8.94
CA ARG A 308 -28.33 13.81 -8.11
C ARG A 308 -27.50 13.21 -6.99
N TRP A 309 -28.14 12.44 -6.12
CA TRP A 309 -27.44 11.58 -5.17
C TRP A 309 -26.79 10.40 -5.89
N ILE A 310 -25.50 10.21 -5.64
CA ILE A 310 -24.65 9.16 -6.21
C ILE A 310 -24.12 8.31 -5.06
N GLN A 311 -24.28 6.99 -5.15
CA GLN A 311 -23.76 6.08 -4.14
C GLN A 311 -22.23 6.02 -4.19
N GLY A 312 -21.61 6.08 -3.02
CA GLY A 312 -20.16 6.09 -2.82
C GLY A 312 -19.69 7.35 -2.11
N GLU A 313 -18.38 7.54 -2.11
CA GLU A 313 -17.76 8.75 -1.57
C GLU A 313 -17.41 9.70 -2.71
N ALA A 314 -17.61 11.00 -2.48
CA ALA A 314 -17.25 12.02 -3.44
C ALA A 314 -15.74 11.97 -3.70
N ASN A 315 -15.34 11.52 -4.89
CA ASN A 315 -13.95 11.58 -5.31
C ASN A 315 -13.66 12.98 -5.86
N ARG A 316 -13.58 13.99 -4.98
CA ARG A 316 -13.17 15.37 -5.35
C ARG A 316 -11.66 15.47 -5.65
N GLY A 317 -11.01 14.34 -5.97
CA GLY A 317 -9.63 14.26 -6.41
C GLY A 317 -9.55 14.11 -7.94
N GLY A 318 -9.52 15.22 -8.67
CA GLY A 318 -8.98 15.22 -10.02
C GLY A 318 -7.48 14.94 -9.98
N TYR A 319 -6.91 14.45 -11.09
CA TYR A 319 -5.48 14.09 -11.27
C TYR A 319 -4.47 15.20 -10.89
N TRP A 320 -4.92 16.44 -10.68
CA TRP A 320 -4.11 17.60 -10.26
C TRP A 320 -4.22 17.94 -8.76
N TYR A 321 -5.04 17.20 -8.01
CA TYR A 321 -5.32 17.42 -6.58
C TYR A 321 -4.85 16.28 -5.68
N TYR A 322 -3.82 15.54 -6.14
CA TYR A 322 -3.15 14.50 -5.33
C TYR A 322 -2.48 15.04 -4.05
N TYR A 323 -2.45 16.37 -3.86
CA TYR A 323 -1.93 17.04 -2.65
C TYR A 323 -2.98 17.41 -1.59
N TYR A 324 -4.28 17.30 -1.88
CA TYR A 324 -5.34 17.52 -0.87
C TYR A 324 -6.37 16.40 -0.92
N ARG A 325 -5.95 15.20 -0.49
CA ARG A 325 -6.87 14.12 -0.09
C ARG A 325 -7.51 14.47 1.26
N TYR A 326 -8.22 15.59 1.32
CA TYR A 326 -9.16 15.90 2.39
C TYR A 326 -10.55 15.61 1.82
N ILE A 327 -11.00 14.36 1.96
CA ILE A 327 -12.44 14.17 2.17
C ILE A 327 -12.77 15.13 3.32
N SER A 328 -13.67 16.08 3.08
CA SER A 328 -14.01 17.16 4.01
C SER A 328 -14.70 16.59 5.26
N ASN A 329 -13.97 15.85 6.08
CA ASN A 329 -14.34 15.44 7.44
C ASN A 329 -14.12 16.65 8.35
N CYS A 330 -14.94 17.66 8.15
CA CYS A 330 -14.83 18.94 8.84
C CYS A 330 -15.55 18.86 10.18
N SER A 331 -14.92 19.32 11.25
CA SER A 331 -15.62 19.53 12.52
C SER A 331 -16.78 20.51 12.29
N GLY A 332 -17.99 20.13 12.66
CA GLY A 332 -19.19 20.90 12.33
C GLY A 332 -20.23 20.90 13.45
N ALA A 333 -21.10 21.90 13.46
CA ALA A 333 -22.17 22.00 14.45
C ALA A 333 -23.19 20.86 14.25
N VAL A 334 -23.61 20.20 15.33
CA VAL A 334 -24.58 19.09 15.26
C VAL A 334 -25.95 19.55 15.75
N TYR A 335 -27.00 19.33 14.95
CA TYR A 335 -28.36 19.69 15.30
C TYR A 335 -28.86 18.89 16.50
N PRO A 336 -29.17 19.53 17.64
CA PRO A 336 -29.33 18.82 18.91
C PRO A 336 -30.72 18.22 19.10
N THR A 337 -31.77 18.77 18.48
CA THR A 337 -33.16 18.45 18.82
C THR A 337 -33.54 16.99 18.55
N THR A 338 -32.91 16.35 17.56
CA THR A 338 -33.18 14.94 17.23
C THR A 338 -32.41 13.96 18.12
N ILE A 339 -31.33 14.40 18.78
CA ILE A 339 -30.41 13.53 19.51
C ILE A 339 -31.07 12.82 20.71
N PRO A 340 -31.86 13.48 21.58
CA PRO A 340 -32.47 12.82 22.73
C PRO A 340 -33.42 11.67 22.37
N ASP A 341 -34.16 11.77 21.26
CA ASP A 341 -35.05 10.71 20.80
C ASP A 341 -34.27 9.53 20.19
N LEU A 342 -33.24 9.84 19.40
CA LEU A 342 -32.34 8.84 18.83
C LEU A 342 -31.55 8.09 19.90
N ALA A 343 -31.15 8.75 20.98
CA ALA A 343 -30.44 8.15 22.11
C ALA A 343 -31.21 7.02 22.79
N LYS A 344 -32.55 7.01 22.69
CA LYS A 344 -33.40 5.95 23.27
C LYS A 344 -33.37 4.66 22.46
N LYS A 345 -33.02 4.71 21.16
CA LYS A 345 -33.09 3.58 20.23
C LYS A 345 -31.82 3.47 19.37
N GLU A 346 -31.74 4.22 18.28
CA GLU A 346 -30.71 4.08 17.25
C GLU A 346 -29.29 4.38 17.76
N LEU A 347 -29.15 5.38 18.63
CA LEU A 347 -27.87 5.82 19.18
C LEU A 347 -27.58 5.24 20.57
N LYS A 348 -28.46 4.37 21.09
CA LYS A 348 -28.36 3.84 22.47
C LYS A 348 -27.01 3.19 22.73
N MET A 349 -26.48 2.44 21.75
CA MET A 349 -25.21 1.71 21.84
C MET A 349 -24.06 2.43 21.14
N SER A 350 -24.15 3.76 20.97
CA SER A 350 -23.09 4.51 20.28
C SER A 350 -22.14 5.24 21.22
N GLY A 351 -22.63 5.87 22.30
CA GLY A 351 -21.84 6.82 23.11
C GLY A 351 -21.81 8.24 22.53
N LEU A 352 -22.34 8.44 21.31
CA LEU A 352 -22.37 9.76 20.66
C LEU A 352 -23.19 10.80 21.46
N PRO A 353 -24.39 10.48 22.02
CA PRO A 353 -25.16 11.44 22.81
C PRO A 353 -24.38 12.00 24.01
N GLU A 354 -23.54 11.19 24.66
CA GLU A 354 -22.69 11.58 25.78
C GLU A 354 -21.62 12.59 25.34
N ILE A 355 -21.00 12.39 24.17
CA ILE A 355 -20.03 13.35 23.59
C ILE A 355 -20.73 14.67 23.26
N LEU A 356 -21.89 14.61 22.61
CA LEU A 356 -22.59 15.80 22.12
C LEU A 356 -23.16 16.67 23.25
N LYS A 357 -23.31 16.15 24.48
CA LYS A 357 -23.61 16.96 25.67
C LYS A 357 -22.48 17.92 26.02
N GLN A 358 -21.23 17.58 25.69
CA GLN A 358 -20.05 18.38 26.01
C GLN A 358 -19.56 19.22 24.84
N LYS A 359 -19.78 18.73 23.61
CA LYS A 359 -19.27 19.35 22.38
C LYS A 359 -20.41 19.57 21.39
N SER A 360 -20.73 20.83 21.10
CA SER A 360 -21.71 21.21 20.07
C SER A 360 -21.16 21.12 18.64
N VAL A 361 -19.83 21.17 18.51
CA VAL A 361 -19.10 21.01 17.24
C VAL A 361 -18.32 19.69 17.30
N PHE A 362 -18.59 18.80 16.35
CA PHE A 362 -18.03 17.45 16.36
C PHE A 362 -17.94 16.84 14.95
N ARG A 363 -17.37 15.63 14.83
CA ARG A 363 -17.26 14.86 13.58
C ARG A 363 -17.99 13.51 13.73
N PRO A 364 -19.32 13.47 13.53
CA PRO A 364 -20.12 12.28 13.81
C PRO A 364 -19.73 11.06 12.97
N ARG A 365 -19.39 11.25 11.68
CA ARG A 365 -18.98 10.15 10.80
C ARG A 365 -17.68 9.48 11.26
N ASP A 366 -16.64 10.28 11.54
CA ASP A 366 -15.36 9.78 12.06
C ASP A 366 -15.55 8.95 13.32
N TYR A 367 -16.43 9.42 14.21
CA TYR A 367 -16.77 8.69 15.43
C TYR A 367 -17.33 7.31 15.14
N PHE A 368 -18.28 7.17 14.21
CA PHE A 368 -18.85 5.86 13.85
C PHE A 368 -17.85 4.95 13.13
N ILE A 369 -16.96 5.52 12.30
CA ILE A 369 -15.86 4.77 11.69
C ILE A 369 -14.97 4.17 12.80
N SER A 370 -14.58 4.97 13.79
CA SER A 370 -13.74 4.52 14.89
C SER A 370 -14.48 3.59 15.86
N LEU A 371 -15.76 3.82 16.13
CA LEU A 371 -16.59 2.96 16.97
C LEU A 371 -16.70 1.54 16.39
N ARG A 372 -16.86 1.41 15.07
CA ARG A 372 -16.86 0.09 14.41
C ARG A 372 -15.52 -0.62 14.50
N ARG A 373 -14.41 0.12 14.45
CA ARG A 373 -13.06 -0.44 14.58
C ARG A 373 -12.73 -0.82 16.03
N ALA A 374 -13.25 -0.05 16.98
CA ALA A 374 -13.06 -0.26 18.42
C ALA A 374 -14.39 -0.13 19.19
N PRO A 375 -15.22 -1.18 19.25
CA PRO A 375 -16.53 -1.12 19.94
C PRO A 375 -16.46 -0.82 21.44
N VAL A 376 -15.28 -0.99 22.06
CA VAL A 376 -15.03 -0.55 23.44
C VAL A 376 -15.18 0.97 23.60
N LEU A 377 -15.03 1.75 22.52
CA LEU A 377 -15.16 3.21 22.52
C LEU A 377 -16.47 3.69 23.13
N GLU A 378 -17.60 3.04 22.82
CA GLU A 378 -18.90 3.35 23.44
C GLU A 378 -18.81 3.35 24.98
N HIS A 379 -18.16 2.32 25.53
CA HIS A 379 -18.06 2.11 26.97
C HIS A 379 -17.06 3.08 27.61
N LEU A 380 -15.97 3.41 26.89
CA LEU A 380 -15.01 4.42 27.33
C LEU A 380 -15.66 5.80 27.48
N VAL A 381 -16.45 6.19 26.48
CA VAL A 381 -17.18 7.47 26.51
C VAL A 381 -18.19 7.48 27.65
N LYS A 382 -19.02 6.44 27.76
CA LYS A 382 -20.03 6.34 28.83
C LYS A 382 -19.43 6.26 30.24
N ALA A 383 -18.18 5.79 30.36
CA ALA A 383 -17.43 5.75 31.61
C ALA A 383 -16.70 7.07 31.94
N ASN A 384 -16.89 8.12 31.12
CA ASN A 384 -16.26 9.44 31.21
C ASN A 384 -14.72 9.40 31.12
N LEU A 385 -14.16 8.47 30.33
CA LEU A 385 -12.72 8.38 30.07
C LEU A 385 -12.36 9.25 28.86
N TYR A 386 -12.34 10.57 29.02
CA TYR A 386 -12.33 11.50 27.88
C TYR A 386 -11.05 11.46 27.06
N LYS A 387 -9.87 11.55 27.70
CA LYS A 387 -8.58 11.51 26.99
C LYS A 387 -8.43 10.19 26.23
N LEU A 388 -8.63 9.06 26.92
CA LEU A 388 -8.59 7.74 26.29
C LEU A 388 -9.60 7.62 25.13
N SER A 389 -10.83 8.09 25.30
CA SER A 389 -11.83 8.06 24.23
C SER A 389 -11.41 8.87 23.00
N GLN A 390 -10.79 10.03 23.19
CA GLN A 390 -10.28 10.85 22.08
C GLN A 390 -9.10 10.17 21.37
N GLU A 391 -8.16 9.59 22.12
CA GLU A 391 -7.03 8.86 21.55
C GLU A 391 -7.50 7.62 20.78
N VAL A 392 -8.47 6.86 21.30
CA VAL A 392 -9.07 5.70 20.61
C VAL A 392 -9.89 6.12 19.40
N MET A 393 -10.56 7.27 19.46
CA MET A 393 -11.27 7.81 18.28
C MET A 393 -10.28 8.14 17.15
N ASN A 394 -9.09 8.66 17.46
CA ASN A 394 -8.06 9.00 16.48
C ASN A 394 -7.23 7.78 16.02
N TYR A 395 -6.99 6.82 16.92
CA TYR A 395 -6.13 5.65 16.73
C TYR A 395 -6.82 4.38 17.27
N PRO A 396 -7.94 3.94 16.66
CA PRO A 396 -8.71 2.81 17.17
C PRO A 396 -7.93 1.49 17.18
N GLU A 397 -6.90 1.35 16.36
CA GLU A 397 -6.02 0.17 16.32
C GLU A 397 -5.07 0.06 17.53
N LYS A 398 -4.88 1.14 18.29
CA LYS A 398 -3.94 1.17 19.43
C LYS A 398 -4.56 0.68 20.74
N ILE A 399 -5.88 0.56 20.82
CA ILE A 399 -6.53 0.01 22.02
C ILE A 399 -6.41 -1.51 22.01
N SER A 400 -5.81 -2.06 23.06
CA SER A 400 -5.79 -3.50 23.29
C SER A 400 -6.89 -3.86 24.28
N CYS A 401 -7.77 -4.80 23.89
CA CYS A 401 -8.76 -5.39 24.78
C CYS A 401 -8.47 -6.88 24.95
N THR A 402 -8.45 -7.36 26.18
CA THR A 402 -8.18 -8.77 26.51
C THR A 402 -9.42 -9.65 26.38
N GLN A 403 -10.61 -9.06 26.46
CA GLN A 403 -11.90 -9.74 26.38
C GLN A 403 -12.90 -8.93 25.55
N GLN A 404 -13.75 -9.61 24.78
CA GLN A 404 -14.81 -8.97 24.00
C GLN A 404 -16.05 -8.61 24.84
N HIS A 405 -16.31 -9.39 25.90
CA HIS A 405 -17.48 -9.24 26.78
C HIS A 405 -17.05 -9.02 28.24
N GLY A 406 -18.00 -8.59 29.07
CA GLY A 406 -17.77 -8.35 30.50
C GLY A 406 -17.64 -6.87 30.88
N ALA A 407 -17.26 -6.64 32.14
CA ALA A 407 -17.12 -5.29 32.68
C ALA A 407 -15.95 -4.53 32.03
N LEU A 408 -16.02 -3.19 32.00
CA LEU A 408 -15.01 -2.39 31.29
C LEU A 408 -13.57 -2.65 31.74
N HIS A 409 -13.33 -2.82 33.05
CA HIS A 409 -12.00 -3.12 33.57
C HIS A 409 -11.46 -4.47 33.07
N THR A 410 -12.29 -5.51 32.99
CA THR A 410 -11.86 -6.82 32.48
C THR A 410 -11.57 -6.75 30.99
N ARG A 411 -12.38 -6.04 30.21
CA ARG A 411 -12.15 -5.81 28.77
C ARG A 411 -10.85 -5.07 28.50
N LEU A 412 -10.54 -4.07 29.33
CA LEU A 412 -9.29 -3.32 29.27
C LEU A 412 -8.09 -4.07 29.87
N GLY A 413 -8.29 -5.26 30.46
CA GLY A 413 -7.21 -6.02 31.08
C GLY A 413 -6.61 -5.37 32.32
N ILE A 414 -7.40 -4.58 33.07
CA ILE A 414 -6.96 -3.86 34.28
C ILE A 414 -7.84 -4.19 35.49
N SER A 415 -7.33 -3.95 36.70
CA SER A 415 -8.10 -4.09 37.94
C SER A 415 -9.18 -3.02 38.08
N ARG A 416 -10.16 -3.23 38.99
CA ARG A 416 -11.18 -2.21 39.30
C ARG A 416 -10.56 -0.92 39.87
N ASN A 417 -9.52 -1.05 40.68
CA ASN A 417 -8.81 0.08 41.25
C ASN A 417 -8.03 0.85 40.18
N ALA A 418 -7.36 0.14 39.26
CA ALA A 418 -6.71 0.74 38.10
C ALA A 418 -7.69 1.51 37.20
N LEU A 419 -8.91 1.00 36.99
CA LEU A 419 -9.94 1.75 36.25
C LEU A 419 -10.35 3.05 36.97
N LYS A 420 -10.39 3.05 38.31
CA LYS A 420 -10.65 4.26 39.09
C LYS A 420 -9.52 5.29 38.90
N ARG A 421 -8.26 4.86 39.04
CA ARG A 421 -7.06 5.69 38.79
C ARG A 421 -7.05 6.27 37.36
N LEU A 422 -7.34 5.43 36.36
CA LEU A 422 -7.43 5.84 34.95
C LEU A 422 -8.44 6.98 34.74
N ARG A 423 -9.58 6.95 35.45
CA ARG A 423 -10.59 8.01 35.38
C ARG A 423 -10.15 9.27 36.13
N GLU A 424 -9.64 9.13 37.35
CA GLU A 424 -9.23 10.26 38.19
C GLU A 424 -8.07 11.06 37.58
N ARG A 425 -7.17 10.39 36.86
CA ARG A 425 -6.02 11.00 36.18
C ARG A 425 -6.30 11.43 34.74
N ASP A 426 -7.52 11.27 34.23
CA ASP A 426 -7.89 11.40 32.81
C ASP A 426 -6.84 10.77 31.89
N GLY A 427 -6.54 9.50 32.17
CA GLY A 427 -5.47 8.74 31.53
C GLY A 427 -5.70 8.44 30.06
N GLY A 428 -4.62 8.41 29.28
CA GLY A 428 -4.62 7.99 27.87
C GLY A 428 -4.19 6.53 27.68
N LEU A 429 -3.95 6.15 26.43
CA LEU A 429 -3.49 4.82 26.01
C LEU A 429 -2.18 4.42 26.67
N GLU A 430 -1.23 5.36 26.80
CA GLU A 430 0.08 5.08 27.40
C GLU A 430 -0.02 4.71 28.87
N TYR A 431 -0.85 5.43 29.64
CA TYR A 431 -1.10 5.12 31.04
C TYR A 431 -1.86 3.80 31.20
N LEU A 432 -2.82 3.53 30.31
CA LEU A 432 -3.51 2.24 30.27
C LEU A 432 -2.54 1.06 30.10
N VAL A 433 -1.54 1.17 29.22
CA VAL A 433 -0.54 0.11 29.01
C VAL A 433 0.25 -0.18 30.29
N TRP A 434 0.60 0.85 31.06
CA TRP A 434 1.25 0.68 32.36
C TRP A 434 0.34 0.02 33.40
N LEU A 435 -0.95 0.39 33.43
CA LEU A 435 -1.94 -0.25 34.31
C LEU A 435 -2.22 -1.71 33.93
N GLN A 436 -2.05 -2.08 32.65
CA GLN A 436 -2.13 -3.47 32.21
C GLN A 436 -0.93 -4.28 32.70
N GLU A 437 0.28 -3.69 32.68
CA GLU A 437 1.50 -4.32 33.20
C GLU A 437 1.46 -4.51 34.73
N GLU A 438 0.71 -3.68 35.46
CA GLU A 438 0.52 -3.87 36.91
C GLU A 438 -0.09 -5.25 37.23
N ASN A 439 -0.94 -5.80 36.36
CA ASN A 439 -1.56 -7.11 36.57
C ASN A 439 -0.60 -8.30 36.34
N THR A 440 0.49 -8.10 35.60
CA THR A 440 1.52 -9.13 35.36
C THR A 440 2.67 -9.04 36.37
N SER A 441 2.81 -7.89 37.03
CA SER A 441 3.80 -7.64 38.07
C SER A 441 3.37 -8.23 39.42
N ALA A 442 4.31 -8.86 40.14
CA ALA A 442 4.09 -9.28 41.52
C ALA A 442 3.96 -8.08 42.50
N HIS A 443 4.33 -6.88 42.07
CA HIS A 443 4.34 -5.66 42.89
C HIS A 443 3.44 -4.57 42.29
N TYR A 444 2.71 -3.88 43.18
CA TYR A 444 1.91 -2.71 42.85
C TYR A 444 2.78 -1.60 42.23
N LEU A 445 2.27 -0.96 41.18
CA LEU A 445 2.95 0.13 40.47
C LEU A 445 2.30 1.45 40.86
N ASP A 446 3.01 2.28 41.63
CA ASP A 446 2.50 3.60 42.01
C ASP A 446 2.41 4.56 40.80
N ASP A 447 1.50 5.52 40.87
CA ASP A 447 1.26 6.50 39.80
C ASP A 447 2.52 7.32 39.47
N ASP A 448 3.29 7.73 40.47
CA ASP A 448 4.45 8.60 40.29
C ASP A 448 5.58 7.86 39.57
N LEU A 449 5.77 6.58 39.87
CA LEU A 449 6.70 5.70 39.15
C LEU A 449 6.27 5.50 37.69
N ILE A 450 4.97 5.25 37.45
CA ILE A 450 4.44 5.11 36.08
C ILE A 450 4.66 6.42 35.30
N PHE A 451 4.27 7.57 35.87
CA PHE A 451 4.47 8.85 35.23
C PHE A 451 5.94 9.19 35.03
N TRP A 452 6.84 8.76 35.93
CA TRP A 452 8.28 8.90 35.73
C TRP A 452 8.75 8.14 34.49
N PHE A 453 8.30 6.90 34.28
CA PHE A 453 8.67 6.16 33.06
C PHE A 453 8.08 6.81 31.80
N MET A 454 6.80 7.20 31.83
CA MET A 454 6.13 7.88 30.71
C MET A 454 6.84 9.19 30.34
N ASN A 455 7.18 10.03 31.32
CA ASN A 455 7.90 11.29 31.09
C ASN A 455 9.31 11.09 30.51
N ASN A 456 9.89 9.89 30.70
CA ASN A 456 11.15 9.51 30.09
C ASN A 456 10.98 8.71 28.78
N ASN A 457 9.75 8.61 28.25
CA ASN A 457 9.37 7.85 27.05
C ASN A 457 9.68 6.34 27.12
N ILE A 458 9.64 5.75 28.32
CA ILE A 458 9.86 4.32 28.54
C ILE A 458 8.52 3.60 28.60
N LYS A 459 8.41 2.49 27.87
CA LYS A 459 7.24 1.60 27.89
C LYS A 459 7.59 0.26 28.55
N PRO A 460 6.61 -0.50 29.05
CA PRO A 460 6.86 -1.81 29.67
C PRO A 460 7.67 -2.77 28.80
N LYS A 461 7.39 -2.81 27.50
CA LYS A 461 8.11 -3.67 26.54
C LYS A 461 9.62 -3.39 26.48
N ASP A 462 10.03 -2.14 26.72
CA ASP A 462 11.44 -1.71 26.65
C ASP A 462 12.22 -2.23 27.87
N LEU A 463 11.52 -2.68 28.93
CA LEU A 463 12.10 -3.19 30.17
C LEU A 463 12.12 -4.73 30.24
N LYS A 464 11.54 -5.43 29.27
CA LYS A 464 11.42 -6.90 29.27
C LYS A 464 12.76 -7.64 29.40
N PHE A 465 13.84 -7.05 28.89
CA PHE A 465 15.17 -7.66 28.96
C PHE A 465 15.71 -7.77 30.40
N ILE A 466 15.18 -6.98 31.34
CA ILE A 466 15.65 -6.93 32.73
C ILE A 466 14.55 -7.13 33.78
N GLN A 467 13.28 -7.01 33.41
CA GLN A 467 12.15 -7.18 34.31
C GLN A 467 12.18 -8.49 35.14
N PRO A 468 12.64 -9.66 34.62
CA PRO A 468 12.76 -10.87 35.44
C PRO A 468 13.80 -10.76 36.58
N LYS A 469 14.76 -9.84 36.46
CA LYS A 469 15.92 -9.71 37.35
C LYS A 469 15.81 -8.52 38.30
N MET A 470 15.01 -7.51 37.96
CA MET A 470 14.90 -6.27 38.72
C MET A 470 13.46 -5.76 38.78
N SER A 471 13.05 -5.31 39.96
CA SER A 471 11.79 -4.55 40.12
C SER A 471 11.86 -3.20 39.41
N PHE A 472 10.69 -2.65 39.04
CA PHE A 472 10.59 -1.34 38.39
C PHE A 472 11.24 -0.21 39.19
N VAL A 473 11.16 -0.25 40.53
CA VAL A 473 11.84 0.72 41.40
C VAL A 473 13.36 0.61 41.28
N GLN A 474 13.89 -0.62 41.28
CA GLN A 474 15.32 -0.85 41.09
C GLN A 474 15.79 -0.41 39.70
N ILE A 475 15.00 -0.64 38.66
CA ILE A 475 15.27 -0.18 37.28
C ILE A 475 15.35 1.35 37.25
N ARG A 476 14.34 2.06 37.76
CA ARG A 476 14.34 3.54 37.86
C ARG A 476 15.60 4.03 38.58
N ASN A 477 15.91 3.47 39.74
CA ASN A 477 17.05 3.90 40.56
C ASN A 477 18.38 3.60 39.84
N TYR A 478 18.49 2.47 39.13
CA TYR A 478 19.66 2.14 38.32
C TYR A 478 19.86 3.12 37.18
N LEU A 479 18.82 3.38 36.37
CA LEU A 479 18.88 4.33 35.25
C LEU A 479 19.23 5.74 35.73
N THR A 480 18.62 6.19 36.83
CA THR A 480 18.90 7.51 37.44
C THR A 480 20.36 7.62 37.88
N ARG A 481 20.90 6.56 38.51
CA ARG A 481 22.30 6.52 38.95
C ARG A 481 23.27 6.47 37.78
N GLN A 482 23.01 5.66 36.75
CA GLN A 482 23.88 5.56 35.55
C GLN A 482 23.89 6.86 34.74
N LYS A 483 22.77 7.58 34.69
CA LYS A 483 22.73 8.93 34.12
C LYS A 483 23.65 9.89 34.89
N GLY A 484 23.54 9.93 36.22
CA GLY A 484 24.33 10.83 37.05
C GLY A 484 24.26 12.29 36.57
N ARG A 485 25.42 12.91 36.30
CA ARG A 485 25.53 14.29 35.75
C ARG A 485 25.62 14.35 34.22
N ARG A 486 25.43 13.22 33.52
CA ARG A 486 25.49 13.18 32.05
C ARG A 486 24.32 13.97 31.44
N LYS A 487 24.56 14.54 30.26
CA LYS A 487 23.53 15.25 29.48
C LYS A 487 22.53 14.29 28.81
N ASP A 488 22.79 12.99 28.85
CA ASP A 488 21.98 11.96 28.22
C ASP A 488 20.56 11.91 28.81
N SER A 489 19.59 11.55 27.96
CA SER A 489 18.24 11.21 28.42
C SER A 489 18.27 9.86 29.14
N ILE A 490 17.32 9.63 30.05
CA ILE A 490 17.17 8.32 30.71
C ILE A 490 16.90 7.21 29.68
N SER A 491 16.12 7.51 28.64
CA SER A 491 15.91 6.60 27.50
C SER A 491 17.23 6.20 26.83
N GLN A 492 18.16 7.13 26.64
CA GLN A 492 19.46 6.81 26.04
C GLN A 492 20.29 5.87 26.93
N VAL A 493 20.25 6.09 28.25
CA VAL A 493 20.91 5.19 29.22
C VAL A 493 20.32 3.77 29.14
N LEU A 494 18.99 3.66 29.00
CA LEU A 494 18.31 2.37 28.82
C LEU A 494 18.76 1.65 27.54
N ILE A 495 18.85 2.37 26.42
CA ILE A 495 19.33 1.83 25.14
C ILE A 495 20.76 1.32 25.28
N THR A 496 21.67 2.12 25.84
CA THR A 496 23.06 1.69 26.07
C THR A 496 23.15 0.47 26.98
N TRP A 497 22.23 0.33 27.94
CA TRP A 497 22.18 -0.84 28.81
C TRP A 497 21.74 -2.10 28.06
N GLN A 498 20.71 -1.97 27.22
CA GLN A 498 20.24 -3.05 26.38
C GLN A 498 21.31 -3.49 25.36
N ASP A 499 21.99 -2.54 24.71
CA ASP A 499 23.08 -2.80 23.76
C ASP A 499 24.24 -3.50 24.47
N TYR A 500 24.63 -3.02 25.65
CA TYR A 500 25.66 -3.65 26.47
C TYR A 500 25.33 -5.11 26.77
N LEU A 501 24.13 -5.41 27.26
CA LEU A 501 23.74 -6.78 27.59
C LEU A 501 23.64 -7.68 26.36
N SER A 502 23.16 -7.13 25.23
CA SER A 502 23.15 -7.84 23.95
C SER A 502 24.57 -8.23 23.52
N MET A 503 25.51 -7.29 23.58
CA MET A 503 26.91 -7.56 23.26
C MET A 503 27.60 -8.49 24.27
N ALA A 504 27.31 -8.35 25.56
CA ALA A 504 27.81 -9.25 26.60
C ALA A 504 27.37 -10.69 26.32
N LYS A 505 26.10 -10.90 25.95
CA LYS A 505 25.59 -12.20 25.52
C LYS A 505 26.30 -12.71 24.26
N ARG A 506 26.56 -11.82 23.30
CA ARG A 506 27.26 -12.13 22.04
C ARG A 506 28.67 -12.69 22.29
N ILE A 507 29.37 -12.17 23.29
CA ILE A 507 30.71 -12.66 23.69
C ILE A 507 30.65 -13.72 24.80
N LYS A 508 29.49 -14.37 24.99
CA LYS A 508 29.26 -15.48 25.93
C LYS A 508 29.47 -15.13 27.42
N MET A 509 29.35 -13.86 27.81
CA MET A 509 29.30 -13.51 29.24
C MET A 509 27.99 -13.99 29.86
N ASP A 510 28.05 -14.38 31.13
CA ASP A 510 26.85 -14.71 31.89
C ASP A 510 26.04 -13.43 32.19
N THR A 511 24.98 -13.22 31.43
CA THR A 511 24.10 -12.07 31.62
C THR A 511 23.15 -12.21 32.81
N ASP A 512 23.12 -13.36 33.49
CA ASP A 512 22.35 -13.58 34.72
C ASP A 512 23.14 -13.20 35.98
N ASP A 513 24.45 -12.97 35.87
CA ASP A 513 25.29 -12.42 36.95
C ASP A 513 24.98 -10.92 37.18
N GLU A 514 24.72 -10.54 38.45
CA GLU A 514 24.45 -9.16 38.87
C GLU A 514 25.60 -8.20 38.52
N ILE A 515 26.85 -8.66 38.54
CA ILE A 515 28.01 -7.82 38.14
C ILE A 515 27.89 -7.42 36.67
N VAL A 516 27.36 -8.30 35.83
CA VAL A 516 27.16 -8.08 34.40
C VAL A 516 25.89 -7.25 34.20
N TYR A 517 24.71 -7.78 34.52
CA TYR A 517 23.46 -7.08 34.19
C TYR A 517 23.26 -5.79 34.98
N ARG A 518 23.89 -5.62 36.15
CA ARG A 518 23.78 -4.43 37.00
C ARG A 518 25.11 -3.69 37.14
N THR A 519 25.93 -3.71 36.09
CA THR A 519 27.25 -3.07 36.07
C THR A 519 27.24 -1.64 36.63
N SER A 520 28.21 -1.34 37.50
CA SER A 520 28.32 -0.03 38.15
C SER A 520 28.76 1.08 37.19
N LYS A 521 29.51 0.74 36.13
CA LYS A 521 30.05 1.68 35.13
C LYS A 521 29.63 1.29 33.72
N LEU A 522 28.32 1.40 33.45
CA LEU A 522 27.70 0.91 32.21
C LEU A 522 28.43 1.36 30.93
N TYR A 523 28.65 2.66 30.78
CA TYR A 523 29.28 3.22 29.57
C TYR A 523 30.73 2.77 29.38
N GLN A 524 31.47 2.57 30.48
CA GLN A 524 32.83 2.09 30.41
C GLN A 524 32.85 0.64 29.93
N ARG A 525 32.03 -0.22 30.55
CA ARG A 525 31.92 -1.63 30.14
C ARG A 525 31.39 -1.80 28.71
N HIS A 526 30.44 -0.95 28.31
CA HIS A 526 29.96 -0.90 26.93
C HIS A 526 31.08 -0.60 25.94
N LYS A 527 31.95 0.38 26.24
CA LYS A 527 33.12 0.69 25.40
C LYS A 527 34.15 -0.45 25.38
N GLU A 528 34.42 -1.06 26.53
CA GLU A 528 35.34 -2.22 26.65
C GLU A 528 34.88 -3.39 25.78
N ILE A 529 33.58 -3.72 25.79
CA ILE A 529 33.05 -4.82 24.96
C ILE A 529 33.08 -4.48 23.47
N ILE A 530 32.80 -3.22 23.08
CA ILE A 530 32.94 -2.81 21.67
C ILE A 530 34.38 -3.03 21.20
N GLN A 531 35.35 -2.55 21.96
CA GLN A 531 36.77 -2.70 21.63
C GLN A 531 37.16 -4.18 21.55
N TYR A 532 36.71 -5.00 22.50
CA TYR A 532 36.96 -6.44 22.46
C TYR A 532 36.38 -7.10 21.21
N ILE A 533 35.16 -6.75 20.81
CA ILE A 533 34.52 -7.29 19.60
C ILE A 533 35.27 -6.85 18.33
N GLU A 534 35.74 -5.60 18.28
CA GLU A 534 36.52 -5.10 17.14
C GLU A 534 37.86 -5.84 17.01
N GLU A 535 38.56 -6.04 18.14
CA GLU A 535 39.83 -6.76 18.20
C GLU A 535 39.69 -8.26 17.91
N ASN A 536 38.56 -8.87 18.30
CA ASN A 536 38.31 -10.33 18.19
C ASN A 536 37.21 -10.67 17.18
N ARG A 537 37.04 -9.84 16.14
CA ARG A 537 35.90 -9.92 15.22
C ARG A 537 35.72 -11.31 14.60
N LEU A 538 36.81 -11.97 14.20
CA LEU A 538 36.76 -13.30 13.59
C LEU A 538 36.25 -14.34 14.57
N SER A 539 36.82 -14.40 15.78
CA SER A 539 36.43 -15.36 16.82
C SER A 539 34.99 -15.15 17.30
N VAL A 540 34.55 -13.89 17.44
CA VAL A 540 33.15 -13.58 17.77
C VAL A 540 32.22 -14.06 16.65
N THR A 541 32.57 -13.78 15.39
CA THR A 541 31.77 -14.22 14.23
C THR A 541 31.74 -15.75 14.12
N ALA A 542 32.86 -16.42 14.36
CA ALA A 542 32.95 -17.87 14.38
C ALA A 542 32.07 -18.49 15.47
N GLY A 543 32.03 -17.88 16.66
CA GLY A 543 31.13 -18.29 17.74
C GLY A 543 29.64 -18.15 17.39
N GLU A 544 29.26 -17.03 16.75
CA GLU A 544 27.88 -16.82 16.27
C GLU A 544 27.48 -17.84 15.19
N LEU A 545 28.40 -18.18 14.29
CA LEU A 545 28.18 -19.20 13.27
C LEU A 545 28.13 -20.61 13.85
N ALA A 546 28.94 -20.91 14.87
CA ALA A 546 28.89 -22.17 15.60
C ALA A 546 27.55 -22.37 16.32
N ASP A 547 26.97 -21.30 16.90
CA ASP A 547 25.62 -21.37 17.48
C ASP A 547 24.54 -21.67 16.43
N LYS A 548 24.68 -21.11 15.21
CA LYS A 548 23.75 -21.31 14.11
C LYS A 548 23.89 -22.71 13.47
N TYR A 549 25.12 -23.22 13.42
CA TYR A 549 25.47 -24.49 12.78
C TYR A 549 26.28 -25.38 13.76
N PRO A 550 25.60 -25.96 14.77
CA PRO A 550 26.28 -26.62 15.89
C PRO A 550 27.12 -27.83 15.50
N ASN A 551 26.81 -28.49 14.37
CA ASN A 551 27.49 -29.71 13.96
C ASN A 551 28.81 -29.44 13.23
N ILE A 552 29.06 -28.21 12.76
CA ILE A 552 30.20 -27.92 11.87
C ILE A 552 31.52 -28.21 12.57
N ASN A 553 31.76 -27.70 13.77
CA ASN A 553 33.04 -27.88 14.44
C ASN A 553 33.35 -29.37 14.73
N GLU A 554 32.32 -30.17 15.06
CA GLU A 554 32.48 -31.61 15.22
C GLU A 554 32.87 -32.29 13.89
N ILE A 555 32.18 -31.93 12.80
CA ILE A 555 32.49 -32.43 11.44
C ILE A 555 33.93 -32.07 11.05
N LEU A 556 34.31 -30.79 11.20
CA LEU A 556 35.63 -30.27 10.83
C LEU A 556 36.75 -30.97 11.59
N SER A 557 36.58 -31.21 12.89
CA SER A 557 37.57 -31.88 13.75
C SER A 557 37.92 -33.32 13.34
N GLY A 558 37.10 -33.96 12.49
CA GLY A 558 37.35 -35.32 12.00
C GLY A 558 37.77 -35.41 10.53
N LEU A 559 37.86 -34.26 9.83
CA LEU A 559 38.24 -34.23 8.41
C LEU A 559 39.73 -34.50 8.20
N ASP A 560 40.58 -34.11 9.15
CA ASP A 560 42.03 -34.27 9.12
C ASP A 560 42.44 -35.73 8.81
N LYS A 561 41.91 -36.68 9.58
CA LYS A 561 42.18 -38.12 9.46
C LYS A 561 41.79 -38.69 8.10
N LYS A 562 40.78 -38.10 7.46
CA LYS A 562 40.24 -38.60 6.20
C LYS A 562 40.93 -37.95 5.03
N TYR A 563 41.07 -36.63 5.03
CA TYR A 563 41.35 -35.83 3.84
C TYR A 563 42.75 -35.21 3.79
N GLU A 564 43.53 -35.25 4.88
CA GLU A 564 44.90 -34.74 4.83
C GLU A 564 45.86 -35.71 4.19
N TYR A 565 46.61 -35.22 3.21
CA TYR A 565 47.64 -35.96 2.51
C TYR A 565 48.58 -34.99 1.82
N GLY A 566 49.87 -35.32 1.77
CA GLY A 566 50.87 -34.52 1.08
C GLY A 566 52.01 -35.37 0.53
N ASN A 567 52.64 -34.84 -0.51
CA ASN A 567 53.89 -35.34 -1.08
C ASN A 567 54.99 -34.27 -0.91
N GLU A 568 56.13 -34.43 -1.59
CA GLU A 568 57.26 -33.51 -1.49
C GLU A 568 56.94 -32.07 -1.94
N ILE A 569 55.91 -31.86 -2.77
CA ILE A 569 55.61 -30.57 -3.41
C ILE A 569 54.34 -29.92 -2.85
N PHE A 570 53.27 -30.69 -2.68
CA PHE A 570 51.97 -30.18 -2.23
C PHE A 570 51.39 -30.99 -1.07
N THR A 571 50.57 -30.32 -0.26
CA THR A 571 49.80 -30.95 0.83
C THR A 571 48.38 -30.37 0.90
N VAL A 572 47.41 -31.20 1.27
CA VAL A 572 46.02 -30.81 1.57
C VAL A 572 45.84 -30.86 3.08
N LEU A 573 45.37 -29.75 3.66
CA LEU A 573 45.06 -29.59 5.09
C LEU A 573 43.56 -29.40 5.29
N ALA A 574 43.03 -29.87 6.43
CA ALA A 574 41.63 -29.67 6.80
C ALA A 574 41.51 -28.55 7.86
N PRO A 575 40.48 -27.68 7.78
CA PRO A 575 40.18 -26.74 8.86
C PRO A 575 39.67 -27.50 10.09
N HIS A 576 40.04 -27.06 11.29
CA HIS A 576 39.59 -27.66 12.54
C HIS A 576 38.35 -26.94 13.12
N CYS A 577 38.16 -25.68 12.78
CA CYS A 577 37.01 -24.89 13.22
C CYS A 577 36.56 -23.86 12.17
N ILE A 578 35.37 -23.28 12.38
CA ILE A 578 34.84 -22.21 11.52
C ILE A 578 35.82 -21.02 11.43
N GLU A 579 36.55 -20.71 12.50
CA GLU A 579 37.51 -19.59 12.51
C GLU A 579 38.63 -19.79 11.48
N ASP A 580 39.08 -21.03 11.24
CA ASP A 580 40.10 -21.34 10.24
C ASP A 580 39.60 -21.02 8.83
N ILE A 581 38.34 -21.36 8.53
CA ILE A 581 37.69 -21.06 7.24
C ILE A 581 37.57 -19.54 7.03
N LEU A 582 37.21 -18.80 8.08
CA LEU A 582 37.11 -17.34 8.00
C LEU A 582 38.48 -16.68 7.80
N LYS A 583 39.52 -17.15 8.51
CA LYS A 583 40.91 -16.69 8.32
C LYS A 583 41.40 -16.95 6.91
N GLU A 584 41.16 -18.15 6.38
CA GLU A 584 41.53 -18.52 5.02
C GLU A 584 40.84 -17.62 4.00
N GLY A 585 39.52 -17.44 4.13
CA GLY A 585 38.73 -16.59 3.22
C GLY A 585 39.18 -15.13 3.24
N GLN A 586 39.52 -14.61 4.42
CA GLN A 586 40.06 -13.25 4.56
C GLN A 586 41.44 -13.12 3.90
N ALA A 587 42.33 -14.09 4.12
CA ALA A 587 43.70 -14.07 3.59
C ALA A 587 43.72 -14.17 2.06
N LEU A 588 42.86 -14.98 1.45
CA LEU A 588 42.73 -15.12 0.00
C LEU A 588 41.74 -14.10 -0.60
N HIS A 589 41.14 -13.21 0.18
CA HIS A 589 40.17 -12.22 -0.32
C HIS A 589 39.01 -12.80 -1.17
N HIS A 590 38.65 -14.07 -0.98
CA HIS A 590 37.65 -14.78 -1.79
C HIS A 590 36.40 -15.10 -0.98
N CYS A 591 35.25 -15.31 -1.64
CA CYS A 591 33.93 -15.26 -1.03
C CYS A 591 33.56 -16.31 0.05
N ILE A 592 34.47 -17.21 0.45
CA ILE A 592 34.19 -18.27 1.43
C ILE A 592 33.84 -17.71 2.82
N ASP A 593 34.45 -16.60 3.24
CA ASP A 593 34.15 -15.90 4.50
C ASP A 593 32.81 -15.13 4.48
N LYS A 594 32.26 -14.87 3.29
CA LYS A 594 31.09 -14.00 3.07
C LYS A 594 29.82 -14.75 2.72
N LYS A 595 29.90 -16.02 2.30
CA LYS A 595 28.75 -16.83 1.87
C LYS A 595 28.43 -17.91 2.89
N THR A 596 27.25 -17.83 3.50
CA THR A 596 26.75 -18.85 4.44
C THR A 596 26.45 -20.20 3.78
N GLU A 597 26.30 -20.22 2.45
CA GLU A 597 26.03 -21.43 1.66
C GLU A 597 27.11 -22.51 1.85
N TYR A 598 28.39 -22.14 1.99
CA TYR A 598 29.46 -23.12 2.24
C TYR A 598 29.35 -23.75 3.62
N LEU A 599 28.98 -22.98 4.64
CA LEU A 599 28.77 -23.51 6.00
C LEU A 599 27.52 -24.38 6.07
N GLU A 600 26.46 -24.05 5.34
CA GLU A 600 25.27 -24.89 5.20
C GLU A 600 25.61 -26.24 4.60
N ARG A 601 26.38 -26.27 3.51
CA ARG A 601 26.83 -27.52 2.88
C ARG A 601 27.73 -28.35 3.79
N ILE A 602 28.63 -27.74 4.55
CA ILE A 602 29.44 -28.46 5.55
C ILE A 602 28.55 -29.06 6.64
N ASN A 603 27.62 -28.27 7.18
CA ASN A 603 26.70 -28.72 8.22
C ASN A 603 25.78 -29.87 7.76
N GLU A 604 25.43 -29.91 6.48
CA GLU A 604 24.66 -30.99 5.85
C GLU A 604 25.53 -32.14 5.33
N GLN A 605 26.86 -32.03 5.47
CA GLN A 605 27.86 -32.97 4.94
C GLN A 605 27.72 -33.18 3.42
N GLU A 606 27.31 -32.14 2.69
CA GLU A 606 27.25 -32.13 1.23
C GLU A 606 28.64 -31.90 0.63
N THR A 607 29.36 -30.88 1.11
CA THR A 607 30.73 -30.57 0.71
C THR A 607 31.54 -30.06 1.90
N TYR A 608 32.86 -30.20 1.80
CA TYR A 608 33.84 -29.72 2.76
C TYR A 608 34.75 -28.69 2.10
N ILE A 609 35.29 -27.76 2.88
CA ILE A 609 36.33 -26.84 2.44
C ILE A 609 37.67 -27.36 2.99
N LEU A 610 38.63 -27.60 2.09
CA LEU A 610 39.99 -27.99 2.41
C LEU A 610 41.00 -26.98 1.87
N PHE A 611 42.21 -27.01 2.38
CA PHE A 611 43.27 -26.06 2.08
C PHE A 611 44.40 -26.77 1.32
N LEU A 612 44.57 -26.44 0.04
CA LEU A 612 45.76 -26.84 -0.70
C LEU A 612 46.92 -25.90 -0.35
N ARG A 613 48.10 -26.48 -0.17
CA ARG A 613 49.34 -25.81 0.23
C ARG A 613 50.54 -26.34 -0.56
N LYS A 614 51.60 -25.54 -0.62
CA LYS A 614 52.94 -26.05 -0.96
C LYS A 614 53.55 -26.69 0.28
N THR A 615 54.14 -27.87 0.16
CA THR A 615 54.68 -28.63 1.31
C THR A 615 55.77 -27.86 2.05
N GLU A 616 56.57 -27.06 1.34
CA GLU A 616 57.60 -26.20 1.95
C GLU A 616 57.03 -25.01 2.75
N GLN A 617 55.76 -24.63 2.53
CA GLN A 617 55.11 -23.47 3.17
C GLN A 617 53.65 -23.79 3.58
N PRO A 618 53.44 -24.73 4.53
CA PRO A 618 52.10 -25.18 4.91
C PRO A 618 51.23 -24.07 5.55
N ASP A 619 51.85 -23.09 6.19
CA ASP A 619 51.16 -21.97 6.83
C ASP A 619 50.70 -20.87 5.86
N LYS A 620 51.13 -20.93 4.59
CA LYS A 620 50.82 -19.90 3.60
C LYS A 620 49.63 -20.31 2.74
N PRO A 621 48.51 -19.54 2.73
CA PRO A 621 47.39 -19.78 1.84
C PRO A 621 47.80 -19.93 0.38
N TYR A 622 47.32 -20.97 -0.29
CA TYR A 622 47.58 -21.22 -1.70
C TYR A 622 46.28 -21.38 -2.49
N TYR A 623 45.50 -22.43 -2.22
CA TYR A 623 44.17 -22.61 -2.79
C TYR A 623 43.20 -23.21 -1.76
N THR A 624 41.91 -22.89 -1.90
CA THR A 624 40.82 -23.60 -1.24
C THR A 624 40.15 -24.57 -2.20
N LEU A 625 39.78 -25.74 -1.67
CA LEU A 625 39.13 -26.82 -2.39
C LEU A 625 37.73 -27.04 -1.81
N GLU A 626 36.70 -26.96 -2.63
CA GLU A 626 35.37 -27.46 -2.25
C GLU A 626 35.26 -28.92 -2.70
N VAL A 627 35.20 -29.84 -1.74
CA VAL A 627 35.26 -31.28 -1.99
C VAL A 627 33.99 -31.99 -1.52
N GLU A 628 33.53 -32.97 -2.29
CA GLU A 628 32.47 -33.88 -1.86
C GLU A 628 33.04 -34.95 -0.93
N PRO A 629 32.20 -35.61 -0.09
CA PRO A 629 32.64 -36.67 0.81
C PRO A 629 33.42 -37.80 0.13
N GLY A 630 33.18 -38.06 -1.16
CA GLY A 630 33.89 -39.07 -1.95
C GLY A 630 35.25 -38.63 -2.50
N GLY A 631 35.68 -37.38 -2.29
CA GLY A 631 36.92 -36.84 -2.87
C GLY A 631 36.77 -36.18 -4.24
N VAL A 632 35.54 -36.04 -4.77
CA VAL A 632 35.29 -35.24 -5.98
C VAL A 632 35.51 -33.77 -5.66
N ILE A 633 36.32 -33.06 -6.46
CA ILE A 633 36.60 -31.64 -6.22
C ILE A 633 35.67 -30.81 -7.10
N ARG A 634 34.70 -30.12 -6.48
CA ARG A 634 33.75 -29.25 -7.18
C ARG A 634 34.40 -27.96 -7.66
N GLN A 635 35.22 -27.35 -6.82
CA GLN A 635 35.83 -26.05 -7.09
C GLN A 635 37.23 -25.94 -6.51
N LYS A 636 38.08 -25.18 -7.20
CA LYS A 636 39.45 -24.84 -6.81
C LYS A 636 39.61 -23.33 -6.95
N ARG A 637 39.82 -22.62 -5.84
CA ARG A 637 39.85 -21.15 -5.83
C ARG A 637 41.05 -20.61 -5.06
N THR A 638 41.65 -19.55 -5.57
CA THR A 638 42.71 -18.77 -4.91
C THR A 638 42.25 -17.31 -4.80
N GLU A 639 43.18 -16.37 -4.72
CA GLU A 639 42.92 -14.96 -4.50
C GLU A 639 41.80 -14.40 -5.40
N TYR A 640 40.82 -13.73 -4.78
CA TYR A 640 39.67 -13.10 -5.47
C TYR A 640 38.78 -14.06 -6.28
N ASP A 641 38.55 -15.27 -5.78
CA ASP A 641 37.72 -16.31 -6.42
C ASP A 641 38.25 -16.73 -7.80
N ARG A 642 39.56 -16.64 -8.04
CA ARG A 642 40.20 -16.99 -9.31
C ARG A 642 40.73 -18.42 -9.30
N GLN A 643 41.05 -18.90 -10.51
CA GLN A 643 41.85 -20.08 -10.74
C GLN A 643 42.99 -19.67 -11.68
N ASN A 644 44.21 -19.60 -11.14
CA ASN A 644 45.39 -19.21 -11.92
C ASN A 644 45.98 -20.46 -12.60
N LYS A 645 46.84 -20.25 -13.61
CA LYS A 645 47.43 -21.37 -14.40
C LYS A 645 48.31 -22.31 -13.58
N ASP A 646 48.84 -21.84 -12.46
CA ASP A 646 49.69 -22.62 -11.55
C ASP A 646 48.94 -23.80 -10.89
N ILE A 647 47.61 -23.80 -10.89
CA ILE A 647 46.82 -24.97 -10.45
C ILE A 647 47.06 -26.22 -11.32
N GLU A 648 47.52 -26.03 -12.56
CA GLU A 648 47.88 -27.15 -13.46
C GLU A 648 49.05 -27.95 -12.87
N GLU A 649 49.99 -27.28 -12.18
CA GLU A 649 51.12 -27.92 -11.49
C GLU A 649 50.65 -28.85 -10.36
N ALA A 650 49.53 -28.52 -9.70
CA ALA A 650 48.94 -29.33 -8.63
C ALA A 650 47.97 -30.41 -9.14
N SER A 651 47.64 -30.45 -10.44
CA SER A 651 46.58 -31.32 -10.96
C SER A 651 46.92 -32.81 -10.89
N GLU A 652 48.19 -33.18 -11.06
CA GLU A 652 48.64 -34.57 -10.87
C GLU A 652 48.58 -34.98 -9.41
N PHE A 653 49.02 -34.09 -8.51
CA PHE A 653 48.91 -34.29 -7.06
C PHE A 653 47.45 -34.41 -6.60
N LEU A 654 46.51 -33.60 -7.12
CA LEU A 654 45.11 -33.72 -6.74
C LEU A 654 44.50 -35.07 -7.17
N LYS A 655 44.93 -35.65 -8.29
CA LYS A 655 44.53 -37.01 -8.69
C LYS A 655 45.15 -38.07 -7.78
N GLU A 656 46.40 -37.87 -7.37
CA GLU A 656 47.07 -38.73 -6.38
C GLU A 656 46.31 -38.68 -5.04
N TRP A 657 46.01 -37.48 -4.55
CA TRP A 657 45.17 -37.23 -3.38
C TRP A 657 43.82 -37.96 -3.50
N GLN A 658 43.09 -37.80 -4.61
CA GLN A 658 41.81 -38.50 -4.83
C GLN A 658 41.91 -40.03 -4.69
N ARG A 659 42.98 -40.64 -5.24
CA ARG A 659 43.21 -42.10 -5.10
C ARG A 659 43.50 -42.50 -3.66
N GLU A 660 44.23 -41.67 -2.95
CA GLU A 660 44.55 -41.92 -1.54
C GLU A 660 43.31 -41.79 -0.65
N ILE A 661 42.49 -40.76 -0.89
CA ILE A 661 41.22 -40.57 -0.17
C ILE A 661 40.31 -41.78 -0.34
N GLN A 662 40.21 -42.35 -1.54
CA GLN A 662 39.38 -43.54 -1.81
C GLN A 662 39.71 -44.74 -0.93
N LYS A 663 40.96 -44.90 -0.49
CA LYS A 663 41.36 -45.97 0.44
C LYS A 663 40.82 -45.75 1.86
N ARG A 664 40.49 -44.50 2.21
CA ARG A 664 40.08 -44.05 3.55
C ARG A 664 38.56 -43.82 3.68
N ILE A 665 37.85 -43.69 2.55
CA ILE A 665 36.39 -43.46 2.51
C ILE A 665 35.62 -44.69 3.01
N THR A 666 34.75 -44.48 3.99
CA THR A 666 33.88 -45.53 4.55
C THR A 666 32.59 -45.71 3.74
N ALA A 667 31.83 -46.77 4.02
CA ALA A 667 30.51 -46.97 3.42
C ALA A 667 29.52 -45.82 3.73
N SER A 668 29.68 -45.14 4.87
CA SER A 668 28.88 -43.96 5.20
C SER A 668 29.25 -42.76 4.32
N ASP A 669 30.55 -42.54 4.11
CA ASP A 669 31.05 -41.45 3.27
C ASP A 669 30.62 -41.63 1.80
N LYS A 670 30.56 -42.88 1.31
CA LYS A 670 30.01 -43.18 -0.03
C LYS A 670 28.55 -42.77 -0.18
N LYS A 671 27.71 -43.03 0.84
CA LYS A 671 26.30 -42.58 0.82
C LYS A 671 26.17 -41.06 0.81
N LEU A 672 27.03 -40.37 1.57
CA LEU A 672 27.07 -38.91 1.57
C LEU A 672 27.54 -38.37 0.22
N ALA A 673 28.52 -39.02 -0.42
CA ALA A 673 28.98 -38.69 -1.77
C ALA A 673 27.88 -38.85 -2.82
N ASP A 674 27.11 -39.95 -2.80
CA ASP A 674 25.99 -40.17 -3.73
C ASP A 674 24.90 -39.10 -3.57
N LYS A 675 24.57 -38.77 -2.31
CA LYS A 675 23.62 -37.69 -2.01
C LYS A 675 24.13 -36.34 -2.50
N SER A 676 25.40 -36.02 -2.24
CA SER A 676 26.06 -34.79 -2.70
C SER A 676 26.04 -34.67 -4.22
N ARG A 677 26.35 -35.77 -4.93
CA ARG A 677 26.30 -35.84 -6.40
C ARG A 677 24.90 -35.56 -6.94
N GLN A 678 23.87 -36.15 -6.33
CA GLN A 678 22.47 -35.93 -6.75
C GLN A 678 22.07 -34.47 -6.56
N LEU A 679 22.38 -33.86 -5.41
CA LEU A 679 22.11 -32.46 -5.12
C LEU A 679 22.84 -31.52 -6.10
N ARG A 680 24.09 -31.84 -6.46
CA ARG A 680 24.87 -31.09 -7.48
C ARG A 680 24.14 -31.09 -8.83
N ILE A 681 23.72 -32.26 -9.30
CA ILE A 681 23.03 -32.42 -10.59
C ILE A 681 21.71 -31.63 -10.60
N GLU A 682 20.92 -31.72 -9.54
CA GLU A 682 19.67 -30.99 -9.40
C GLU A 682 19.89 -29.47 -9.38
N SER A 683 20.89 -29.01 -8.63
CA SER A 683 21.28 -27.60 -8.55
C SER A 683 21.71 -27.05 -9.92
N TYR A 684 22.54 -27.79 -10.66
CA TYR A 684 22.97 -27.40 -12.00
C TYR A 684 21.79 -27.34 -12.99
N ALA A 685 20.88 -28.32 -12.93
CA ALA A 685 19.67 -28.34 -13.76
C ALA A 685 18.75 -27.15 -13.46
N GLU A 686 18.61 -26.78 -12.19
CA GLU A 686 17.82 -25.63 -11.77
C GLU A 686 18.45 -24.29 -12.23
N MET A 687 19.77 -24.13 -12.08
CA MET A 687 20.50 -22.94 -12.56
C MET A 687 20.35 -22.76 -14.07
N ARG A 688 20.41 -23.85 -14.84
CA ARG A 688 20.14 -23.84 -16.30
C ARG A 688 18.71 -23.42 -16.62
N LYS A 689 17.72 -23.96 -15.90
CA LYS A 689 16.31 -23.58 -16.05
C LYS A 689 16.06 -22.09 -15.74
N LYS A 690 16.72 -21.57 -14.71
CA LYS A 690 16.65 -20.15 -14.29
C LYS A 690 17.52 -19.23 -15.15
N LYS A 691 18.31 -19.76 -16.08
CA LYS A 691 19.24 -19.01 -16.95
C LYS A 691 20.20 -18.12 -16.16
N VAL A 692 20.73 -18.63 -15.05
CA VAL A 692 21.66 -17.87 -14.19
C VAL A 692 22.97 -17.62 -14.95
N LYS A 693 23.31 -16.35 -15.14
CA LYS A 693 24.52 -15.90 -15.85
C LYS A 693 25.48 -15.17 -14.93
N ILE A 694 26.77 -15.28 -15.24
CA ILE A 694 27.83 -14.57 -14.52
C ILE A 694 27.83 -13.10 -14.96
N ASN A 695 27.68 -12.19 -14.00
CA ASN A 695 27.47 -10.76 -14.26
C ASN A 695 28.78 -9.95 -14.43
N GLY A 696 29.96 -10.52 -14.15
CA GLY A 696 31.27 -9.87 -14.32
C GLY A 696 32.44 -10.85 -14.26
N GLY A 697 33.64 -10.42 -14.66
CA GLY A 697 34.86 -11.23 -14.68
C GLY A 697 35.09 -12.02 -15.98
N LEU A 698 36.07 -12.93 -15.98
CA LEU A 698 36.55 -13.68 -17.16
C LEU A 698 35.44 -14.49 -17.87
N PHE A 699 34.40 -14.90 -17.14
CA PHE A 699 33.30 -15.72 -17.64
C PHE A 699 31.98 -14.95 -17.79
N GLN A 700 32.02 -13.61 -17.85
CA GLN A 700 30.83 -12.77 -17.98
C GLN A 700 29.94 -13.21 -19.16
N GLY A 701 28.65 -13.38 -18.90
CA GLY A 701 27.66 -13.79 -19.89
C GLY A 701 27.52 -15.30 -20.12
N LYS A 702 28.44 -16.13 -19.62
CA LYS A 702 28.29 -17.60 -19.60
C LYS A 702 27.30 -18.05 -18.52
N TYR A 703 26.67 -19.21 -18.71
CA TYR A 703 25.83 -19.82 -17.68
C TYR A 703 26.71 -20.31 -16.53
N LEU A 704 26.27 -20.03 -15.29
CA LEU A 704 27.03 -20.40 -14.11
C LEU A 704 27.24 -21.93 -14.01
N ALA A 705 26.20 -22.72 -14.28
CA ALA A 705 26.26 -24.18 -14.24
C ALA A 705 27.34 -24.76 -15.16
N ASP A 706 27.52 -24.18 -16.35
CA ASP A 706 28.50 -24.70 -17.33
C ASP A 706 29.94 -24.40 -16.91
N VAL A 707 30.16 -23.27 -16.21
CA VAL A 707 31.48 -22.95 -15.63
C VAL A 707 31.78 -23.85 -14.44
N LEU A 708 30.80 -24.08 -13.56
CA LEU A 708 30.96 -24.97 -12.41
C LEU A 708 31.13 -26.45 -12.79
N GLU A 709 30.52 -26.88 -13.89
CA GLU A 709 30.71 -28.23 -14.44
C GLU A 709 32.09 -28.37 -15.10
N ALA A 710 32.63 -27.32 -15.71
CA ALA A 710 33.99 -27.34 -16.26
C ALA A 710 35.08 -27.37 -15.17
N ASP A 711 34.83 -26.79 -14.00
CA ASP A 711 35.78 -26.77 -12.87
C ASP A 711 35.79 -28.09 -12.08
N LEU A 712 34.79 -28.95 -12.31
CA LEU A 712 34.60 -30.21 -11.64
C LEU A 712 35.71 -31.21 -12.00
N MET A 713 36.40 -31.72 -10.97
CA MET A 713 37.37 -32.81 -11.12
C MET A 713 36.77 -34.08 -10.54
N GLU A 714 36.22 -34.90 -11.44
CA GLU A 714 35.69 -36.23 -11.12
C GLU A 714 36.80 -37.18 -10.64
N MET A 715 36.39 -38.30 -10.04
CA MET A 715 37.33 -39.34 -9.62
C MET A 715 38.08 -39.92 -10.83
N PRO A 716 39.37 -40.26 -10.71
CA PRO A 716 40.09 -40.99 -11.76
C PRO A 716 39.40 -42.33 -12.01
N ASP A 717 39.07 -42.65 -13.27
CA ASP A 717 38.37 -43.89 -13.65
C ASP A 717 39.00 -45.10 -12.95
N THR A 718 38.28 -45.68 -12.00
CA THR A 718 38.54 -47.05 -11.54
C THR A 718 38.08 -47.98 -12.64
N ILE A 719 38.94 -48.21 -13.62
CA ILE A 719 38.84 -49.35 -14.52
C ILE A 719 39.01 -50.59 -13.66
N GLU A 720 37.91 -51.24 -13.26
CA GLU A 720 37.82 -52.70 -13.11
C GLU A 720 36.37 -53.18 -12.82
N HIS A 721 35.97 -54.15 -13.65
CA HIS A 721 34.86 -55.11 -13.52
C HIS A 721 33.40 -54.72 -13.82
N ALA A 722 33.01 -54.97 -15.08
CA ALA A 722 31.89 -55.88 -15.37
C ALA A 722 32.19 -56.64 -16.67
N ALA A 723 32.49 -57.93 -16.53
CA ALA A 723 32.37 -58.94 -17.58
C ALA A 723 30.94 -59.52 -17.55
#